data_AF-A0A6S7IFK8-F1
#
_entry.id   AF-A0A6S7IFK8-F1
#
_cell.length_a   1.000
_cell.length_b   1.000
_cell.length_c   1.000
_cell.angle_alpha   90.00
_cell.angle_beta   90.00
_cell.angle_gamma   90.00
#
_symmetry.space_group_name_H-M   'P 1'
#
loop_
_entity.id
_entity.type
_entity.pdbx_description
1 polymer ?
#
loop_
_entity_poly.entity_id
_entity_poly.type
_entity_poly.pdbx_seq_one_letter_code
_entity_poly.pdbx_strand_id
1 'polypeptide(L)'
;MTAMCNLQSGSFQNTGLAGYFNMDFKDDIELIVSSGKSKSVTFDKSADNISTGLDECDEENATTLAVHTKLVMAATLINEARYGRHGVFKLTPKEVKLYNSYYTFYINYLIYVLLWFNLALAVFEKPAVSGYELPYWATMIMEYVCIFVFALYLFHRWYIAPDGCFWNDKKNIILTATIIITFLDMLLYSIFMENGLESKALRWSRILRPVFIVNLEGRQIRRAFRNIRRTIVGVVNVLVLLLFAIGLFALLATKLFENRNLKDIDGNPYFHNFLESYYQLYIFTTTANSPDVGIPAYDSNNWFALFFLVFLVICMYIFLSILLAVVYANYRKHLKNEVRKSVYRKRRQLKLAFDLICEKLNNEWVLRFERWKSLLQVVCPSYSPGKVSLLWHVLDRENNDYIKVKDFTKVSELLNTRVIEVKEEVHLFEKICPTIYFSWLSVKIRRMVCHRYFLYFFDVVIFVNAVFIALSLEMAEAAFLLLFNIELFLKFYTYGCREFFVNFWNTFDFFIIGGATIAFIVELSTDSVTASQAAVDFLMILRVLRMIKVMGSIESIFVAFIIEAFMLQYTFSQGKFESELEKVIQEKGVGIGMTPITERSRTGTTLSVDLEAANGDLQRTPSQIRVQEYAMNQEKRYRLMENQIKTAENLLQQMFEDEIGSEDMGPQTLNEIEELEPVEVDWKKMTFDTIG
;
A
#
# COMPACT_ATOMS: atom_id res chain seq x y z
N MET A 1 -34.10 -5.77 -44.18
CA MET A 1 -33.82 -5.37 -45.57
C MET A 1 -32.55 -6.09 -46.00
N THR A 2 -32.72 -6.92 -47.02
CA THR A 2 -31.88 -7.97 -47.57
C THR A 2 -30.54 -7.44 -48.12
N ALA A 3 -29.41 -7.98 -47.66
CA ALA A 3 -28.20 -8.28 -48.47
C ALA A 3 -27.02 -8.65 -47.55
N MET A 4 -26.82 -9.96 -47.35
CA MET A 4 -25.53 -10.68 -47.30
C MET A 4 -25.74 -11.98 -46.51
N CYS A 5 -26.39 -12.92 -47.19
CA CYS A 5 -26.40 -14.32 -46.84
C CYS A 5 -25.24 -15.01 -47.56
N ASN A 6 -24.64 -15.97 -46.86
CA ASN A 6 -23.98 -17.17 -47.37
C ASN A 6 -22.58 -17.05 -48.00
N LEU A 7 -21.59 -17.50 -47.22
CA LEU A 7 -20.79 -18.66 -47.61
C LEU A 7 -20.57 -19.57 -46.40
N GLN A 8 -20.85 -20.83 -46.62
CA GLN A 8 -21.17 -21.88 -45.66
C GLN A 8 -19.93 -22.69 -45.26
N SER A 9 -19.94 -23.16 -44.00
CA SER A 9 -19.51 -24.48 -43.51
C SER A 9 -18.23 -25.15 -44.06
N GLY A 10 -17.23 -25.29 -43.16
CA GLY A 10 -16.27 -26.39 -43.18
C GLY A 10 -16.28 -27.10 -41.82
N SER A 11 -16.94 -28.26 -41.75
CA SER A 11 -16.86 -29.21 -40.65
C SER A 11 -15.45 -29.77 -40.51
N PHE A 12 -14.84 -29.70 -39.33
CA PHE A 12 -13.67 -30.54 -39.00
C PHE A 12 -14.00 -31.46 -37.84
N GLN A 13 -13.96 -32.75 -38.17
CA GLN A 13 -14.09 -33.89 -37.27
C GLN A 13 -12.91 -33.93 -36.29
N ASN A 14 -13.21 -34.44 -35.09
CA ASN A 14 -12.26 -35.03 -34.15
C ASN A 14 -11.29 -35.98 -34.87
N THR A 15 -9.99 -35.66 -34.82
CA THR A 15 -8.91 -36.65 -34.76
C THR A 15 -7.92 -36.18 -33.69
N GLY A 16 -7.56 -37.12 -32.82
CA GLY A 16 -6.88 -36.83 -31.56
C GLY A 16 -5.45 -36.31 -31.72
N LEU A 17 -5.02 -35.57 -30.70
CA LEU A 17 -3.63 -35.42 -30.30
C LEU A 17 -3.61 -35.09 -28.80
N ALA A 18 -3.88 -36.13 -28.00
CA ALA A 18 -3.29 -36.23 -26.67
C ALA A 18 -1.78 -36.35 -26.88
N GLY A 19 -1.01 -35.37 -26.44
CA GLY A 19 0.45 -35.42 -26.50
C GLY A 19 1.13 -34.21 -27.13
N TYR A 20 0.84 -32.99 -26.66
CA TYR A 20 1.76 -31.85 -26.73
C TYR A 20 1.54 -30.94 -25.51
N PHE A 21 1.69 -31.52 -24.32
CA PHE A 21 1.82 -30.78 -23.06
C PHE A 21 3.24 -31.00 -22.54
N ASN A 22 4.18 -30.28 -23.14
CA ASN A 22 5.52 -29.97 -22.64
C ASN A 22 6.20 -29.19 -23.77
N MET A 23 6.21 -27.86 -23.69
CA MET A 23 7.08 -27.05 -24.52
C MET A 23 7.76 -26.00 -23.64
N ASP A 24 9.08 -26.12 -23.61
CA ASP A 24 10.03 -25.32 -22.88
C ASP A 24 10.03 -23.88 -23.42
N PHE A 25 9.90 -22.92 -22.51
CA PHE A 25 9.91 -21.47 -22.79
C PHE A 25 11.28 -20.95 -23.27
N LYS A 26 12.27 -21.84 -23.44
CA LYS A 26 13.64 -21.52 -23.84
C LYS A 26 13.79 -21.49 -25.37
N ASP A 27 12.97 -22.27 -26.09
CA ASP A 27 13.07 -22.41 -27.55
C ASP A 27 12.41 -21.23 -28.30
N ASP A 28 11.45 -20.55 -27.67
CA ASP A 28 10.82 -19.35 -28.23
C ASP A 28 11.78 -18.15 -28.33
N ILE A 29 12.84 -18.11 -27.51
CA ILE A 29 13.86 -17.05 -27.58
C ILE A 29 14.78 -17.27 -28.80
N GLU A 30 15.06 -18.52 -29.19
CA GLU A 30 15.84 -18.80 -30.41
C GLU A 30 15.02 -18.60 -31.69
N LEU A 31 13.71 -18.83 -31.66
CA LEU A 31 12.81 -18.58 -32.79
C LEU A 31 12.60 -17.08 -33.11
N ILE A 32 12.68 -16.20 -32.10
CA ILE A 32 12.60 -14.75 -32.30
C ILE A 32 13.90 -14.19 -32.92
N VAL A 33 15.04 -14.90 -32.79
CA VAL A 33 16.31 -14.52 -33.44
C VAL A 33 16.35 -14.97 -34.92
N SER A 34 15.63 -16.02 -35.30
CA SER A 34 15.63 -16.56 -36.68
C SER A 34 14.53 -16.00 -37.60
N SER A 35 13.45 -15.43 -37.06
CA SER A 35 12.30 -14.94 -37.84
C SER A 35 12.50 -13.56 -38.53
N GLY A 36 13.72 -13.00 -38.50
CA GLY A 36 14.04 -11.68 -39.07
C GLY A 36 14.50 -11.67 -40.53
N LYS A 37 14.28 -12.73 -41.33
CA LYS A 37 14.61 -12.71 -42.76
C LYS A 37 13.46 -13.26 -43.62
N SER A 38 12.72 -12.34 -44.22
CA SER A 38 11.96 -12.61 -45.44
C SER A 38 11.81 -11.31 -46.22
N LYS A 39 12.68 -11.09 -47.20
CA LYS A 39 12.31 -10.52 -48.50
C LYS A 39 13.08 -11.24 -49.60
N SER A 40 12.32 -11.64 -50.61
CA SER A 40 12.68 -12.44 -51.78
C SER A 40 13.85 -11.88 -52.57
N VAL A 41 14.81 -12.74 -52.92
CA VAL A 41 15.85 -12.47 -53.91
C VAL A 41 15.48 -13.24 -55.18
N THR A 42 15.07 -12.53 -56.23
CA THR A 42 15.02 -13.06 -57.60
C THR A 42 16.43 -13.09 -58.17
N PHE A 43 16.86 -14.28 -58.60
CA PHE A 43 18.15 -14.49 -59.25
C PHE A 43 18.06 -14.11 -60.72
N ASP A 44 18.95 -13.24 -61.19
CA ASP A 44 19.29 -13.15 -62.60
C ASP A 44 20.79 -13.48 -62.76
N LYS A 45 21.09 -14.47 -63.60
CA LYS A 45 22.46 -14.91 -63.88
C LYS A 45 23.08 -13.98 -64.91
N SER A 46 23.66 -12.86 -64.47
CA SER A 46 24.80 -12.19 -65.12
C SER A 46 25.07 -10.82 -64.50
N ALA A 47 26.10 -10.75 -63.65
CA ALA A 47 27.00 -9.61 -63.43
C ALA A 47 27.63 -9.74 -62.04
N ASP A 48 28.96 -9.83 -62.01
CA ASP A 48 29.75 -9.69 -60.80
C ASP A 48 29.62 -8.24 -60.29
N ASN A 49 28.80 -8.03 -59.26
CA ASN A 49 28.92 -7.02 -58.19
C ASN A 49 27.57 -6.87 -57.47
N ILE A 50 27.47 -7.42 -56.25
CA ILE A 50 26.34 -7.14 -55.35
C ILE A 50 26.85 -6.15 -54.29
N SER A 51 26.52 -4.87 -54.48
CA SER A 51 26.46 -3.92 -53.37
C SER A 51 25.12 -4.11 -52.68
N THR A 52 25.14 -4.38 -51.37
CA THR A 52 23.94 -4.28 -50.54
C THR A 52 23.80 -2.81 -50.18
N GLY A 53 22.94 -2.10 -50.90
CA GLY A 53 22.57 -0.72 -50.58
C GLY A 53 21.64 -0.68 -49.38
N LEU A 54 22.17 -0.94 -48.18
CA LEU A 54 21.62 -0.43 -46.93
C LEU A 54 22.57 0.69 -46.49
N ASP A 55 22.07 1.92 -46.44
CA ASP A 55 22.83 3.05 -45.89
C ASP A 55 23.23 2.70 -44.45
N GLU A 56 24.49 2.94 -44.05
CA GLU A 56 24.99 2.69 -42.68
C GLU A 56 24.08 3.33 -41.61
N CYS A 57 23.41 4.43 -41.96
CA CYS A 57 22.40 5.10 -41.15
C CYS A 57 21.18 4.22 -40.80
N ASP A 58 20.75 3.32 -41.69
CA ASP A 58 19.56 2.48 -41.48
C ASP A 58 19.87 1.27 -40.57
N GLU A 59 21.09 0.73 -40.62
CA GLU A 59 21.56 -0.28 -39.67
C GLU A 59 21.78 0.30 -38.26
N GLU A 60 22.31 1.52 -38.17
CA GLU A 60 22.48 2.22 -36.89
C GLU A 60 21.13 2.61 -36.27
N ASN A 61 20.15 3.02 -37.09
CA ASN A 61 18.79 3.30 -36.64
C ASN A 61 18.02 2.02 -36.21
N ALA A 62 18.23 0.89 -36.89
CA ALA A 62 17.61 -0.38 -36.51
C ALA A 62 18.17 -0.95 -35.20
N THR A 63 19.48 -0.84 -34.99
CA THR A 63 20.16 -1.29 -33.77
C THR A 63 19.82 -0.42 -32.57
N THR A 64 19.79 0.91 -32.73
CA THR A 64 19.35 1.85 -31.67
C THR A 64 17.89 1.65 -31.28
N LEU A 65 16.98 1.41 -32.23
CA LEU A 65 15.56 1.10 -31.96
C LEU A 65 15.40 -0.22 -31.19
N ALA A 66 16.21 -1.23 -31.49
CA ALA A 66 16.20 -2.51 -30.79
C ALA A 66 16.70 -2.37 -29.33
N VAL A 67 17.76 -1.57 -29.10
CA VAL A 67 18.27 -1.27 -27.75
C VAL A 67 17.25 -0.49 -26.94
N HIS A 68 16.65 0.57 -27.51
CA HIS A 68 15.61 1.35 -26.84
C HIS A 68 14.40 0.48 -26.46
N THR A 69 14.00 -0.45 -27.33
CA THR A 69 12.91 -1.39 -27.06
C THR A 69 13.21 -2.30 -25.87
N LYS A 70 14.42 -2.87 -25.79
CA LYS A 70 14.87 -3.68 -24.65
C LYS A 70 14.91 -2.88 -23.35
N LEU A 71 15.33 -1.61 -23.41
CA LEU A 71 15.34 -0.71 -22.25
C LEU A 71 13.92 -0.46 -21.72
N VAL A 72 12.94 -0.21 -22.59
CA VAL A 72 11.54 -0.01 -22.18
C VAL A 72 10.96 -1.30 -21.56
N MET A 73 11.30 -2.47 -22.10
CA MET A 73 10.89 -3.75 -21.52
C MET A 73 11.46 -3.97 -20.11
N ALA A 74 12.77 -3.78 -19.96
CA ALA A 74 13.45 -3.90 -18.67
C ALA A 74 12.92 -2.87 -17.65
N ALA A 75 12.69 -1.63 -18.08
CA ALA A 75 12.10 -0.59 -17.25
C ALA A 75 10.69 -0.96 -16.77
N THR A 76 9.89 -1.60 -17.64
CA THR A 76 8.54 -2.06 -17.29
C THR A 76 8.61 -3.16 -16.22
N LEU A 77 9.51 -4.15 -16.36
CA LEU A 77 9.74 -5.21 -15.37
C LEU A 77 10.25 -4.68 -14.02
N ILE A 78 11.14 -3.69 -14.02
CA ILE A 78 11.61 -3.05 -12.78
C ILE A 78 10.45 -2.30 -12.11
N ASN A 79 9.65 -1.58 -12.89
CA ASN A 79 8.45 -0.92 -12.37
C ASN A 79 7.39 -1.94 -11.89
N GLU A 80 7.33 -3.16 -12.43
CA GLU A 80 6.51 -4.21 -11.84
C GLU A 80 7.02 -4.65 -10.48
N ALA A 81 8.31 -4.96 -10.37
CA ALA A 81 8.95 -5.35 -9.12
C ALA A 81 8.83 -4.26 -8.05
N ARG A 82 9.03 -3.00 -8.44
CA ARG A 82 8.91 -1.80 -7.57
C ARG A 82 7.54 -1.66 -6.94
N TYR A 83 6.47 -1.79 -7.74
CA TYR A 83 5.08 -1.67 -7.30
C TYR A 83 4.47 -3.03 -6.88
N GLY A 84 5.30 -4.09 -6.77
CA GLY A 84 4.88 -5.45 -6.43
C GLY A 84 3.76 -6.01 -7.31
N ARG A 85 3.76 -5.65 -8.61
CA ARG A 85 2.77 -6.05 -9.62
C ARG A 85 3.16 -7.41 -10.20
N HIS A 86 2.15 -8.23 -10.51
CA HIS A 86 2.34 -9.56 -11.07
C HIS A 86 1.65 -9.65 -12.43
N GLY A 87 1.93 -8.70 -13.32
CA GLY A 87 1.38 -8.71 -14.67
C GLY A 87 2.03 -9.80 -15.48
N VAL A 88 1.23 -10.61 -16.16
CA VAL A 88 1.70 -11.48 -17.24
C VAL A 88 1.29 -10.79 -18.54
N PHE A 89 2.27 -10.36 -19.32
CA PHE A 89 2.10 -9.71 -20.63
C PHE A 89 3.17 -10.27 -21.58
N LYS A 90 2.92 -10.32 -22.89
CA LYS A 90 3.97 -10.79 -23.81
C LYS A 90 5.01 -9.68 -23.97
N LEU A 91 6.28 -10.05 -24.07
CA LEU A 91 7.38 -9.10 -24.25
C LEU A 91 7.46 -8.60 -25.71
N THR A 92 6.36 -8.05 -26.23
CA THR A 92 6.33 -7.39 -27.53
C THR A 92 6.27 -5.86 -27.37
N PRO A 93 6.90 -5.08 -28.26
CA PRO A 93 6.98 -3.62 -28.09
C PRO A 93 5.62 -2.92 -28.08
N LYS A 94 4.62 -3.48 -28.78
CA LYS A 94 3.25 -2.94 -28.81
C LYS A 94 2.52 -3.20 -27.49
N GLU A 95 2.60 -4.43 -26.98
CA GLU A 95 1.92 -4.83 -25.76
C GLU A 95 2.51 -4.14 -24.53
N VAL A 96 3.83 -3.93 -24.49
CA VAL A 96 4.49 -3.19 -23.41
C VAL A 96 4.01 -1.73 -23.36
N LYS A 97 3.79 -1.09 -24.51
CA LYS A 97 3.23 0.27 -24.57
C LYS A 97 1.78 0.31 -24.07
N LEU A 98 0.96 -0.65 -24.46
CA LEU A 98 -0.43 -0.78 -23.99
C LEU A 98 -0.49 -1.09 -22.49
N TYR A 99 0.41 -1.96 -22.00
CA TYR A 99 0.58 -2.25 -20.59
C TYR A 99 0.95 -1.01 -19.78
N ASN A 100 1.92 -0.22 -20.28
CA ASN A 100 2.29 1.04 -19.63
C ASN A 100 1.14 2.06 -19.66
N SER A 101 0.36 2.09 -20.75
CA SER A 101 -0.86 2.90 -20.85
C SER A 101 -1.89 2.49 -19.78
N TYR A 102 -2.15 1.18 -19.61
CA TYR A 102 -3.10 0.64 -18.63
C TYR A 102 -2.83 1.12 -17.21
N TYR A 103 -1.56 1.22 -16.83
CA TYR A 103 -1.17 1.67 -15.48
C TYR A 103 -0.87 3.16 -15.37
N THR A 104 -1.24 3.96 -16.38
CA THR A 104 -1.10 5.42 -16.30
C THR A 104 -1.94 5.96 -15.15
N PHE A 105 -1.40 6.95 -14.43
CA PHE A 105 -2.05 7.60 -13.29
C PHE A 105 -3.50 8.01 -13.59
N TYR A 106 -3.76 8.62 -14.77
CA TYR A 106 -5.09 9.10 -15.14
C TYR A 106 -6.14 7.99 -15.27
N ILE A 107 -5.79 6.85 -15.87
CA ILE A 107 -6.73 5.72 -16.03
C ILE A 107 -7.07 5.14 -14.66
N ASN A 108 -6.06 4.90 -13.82
CA ASN A 108 -6.27 4.37 -12.47
C ASN A 108 -7.11 5.34 -11.64
N TYR A 109 -6.81 6.64 -11.67
CA TYR A 109 -7.57 7.66 -10.96
C TYR A 109 -9.03 7.71 -11.42
N LEU A 110 -9.27 7.67 -12.74
CA LEU A 110 -10.63 7.62 -13.29
C LEU A 110 -11.41 6.40 -12.79
N ILE A 111 -10.79 5.22 -12.78
CA ILE A 111 -11.43 4.00 -12.26
C ILE A 111 -11.74 4.12 -10.76
N TYR A 112 -10.85 4.69 -9.95
CA TYR A 112 -11.12 4.92 -8.54
C TYR A 112 -12.28 5.90 -8.29
N VAL A 113 -12.35 6.99 -9.06
CA VAL A 113 -13.46 7.95 -8.99
C VAL A 113 -14.78 7.28 -9.36
N LEU A 114 -14.81 6.50 -10.44
CA LEU A 114 -16.01 5.79 -10.88
C LEU A 114 -16.42 4.67 -9.90
N LEU A 115 -15.45 4.00 -9.26
CA LEU A 115 -15.73 3.04 -8.19
C LEU A 115 -16.38 3.70 -6.98
N TRP A 116 -15.80 4.82 -6.52
CA TRP A 116 -16.38 5.60 -5.43
C TRP A 116 -17.80 6.07 -5.77
N PHE A 117 -17.97 6.59 -6.98
CA PHE A 117 -19.25 7.08 -7.47
C PHE A 117 -20.30 5.96 -7.56
N ASN A 118 -19.94 4.77 -8.07
CA ASN A 118 -20.84 3.62 -8.16
C ASN A 118 -21.35 3.16 -6.79
N LEU A 119 -20.52 3.24 -5.75
CA LEU A 119 -20.92 2.92 -4.38
C LEU A 119 -21.77 4.03 -3.77
N ALA A 120 -21.41 5.30 -4.02
CA ALA A 120 -22.14 6.47 -3.54
C ALA A 120 -23.57 6.54 -4.09
N LEU A 121 -23.84 5.96 -5.27
CA LEU A 121 -25.20 5.86 -5.83
C LEU A 121 -26.20 5.22 -4.87
N ALA A 122 -25.76 4.34 -3.95
CA ALA A 122 -26.63 3.73 -2.94
C ALA A 122 -27.30 4.76 -2.01
N VAL A 123 -26.74 5.95 -1.84
CA VAL A 123 -27.31 7.04 -1.02
C VAL A 123 -28.54 7.67 -1.68
N PHE A 124 -28.55 7.72 -3.02
CA PHE A 124 -29.59 8.38 -3.81
C PHE A 124 -30.66 7.41 -4.32
N GLU A 125 -30.40 6.11 -4.24
CA GLU A 125 -31.29 5.03 -4.68
C GLU A 125 -32.23 4.57 -3.57
N LYS A 126 -33.48 4.18 -3.91
CA LYS A 126 -34.44 3.63 -2.94
C LYS A 126 -33.88 2.39 -2.20
N PRO A 127 -33.91 2.32 -0.85
CA PRO A 127 -34.36 3.34 0.09
C PRO A 127 -33.32 4.47 0.24
N ALA A 128 -33.65 5.65 -0.28
CA ALA A 128 -32.75 6.79 -0.31
C ALA A 128 -32.74 7.52 1.03
N VAL A 129 -31.66 8.26 1.30
CA VAL A 129 -31.64 9.20 2.42
C VAL A 129 -32.68 10.28 2.19
N SER A 130 -33.45 10.63 3.23
CA SER A 130 -34.54 11.60 3.16
C SER A 130 -34.07 12.93 2.53
N GLY A 131 -34.72 13.35 1.43
CA GLY A 131 -34.42 14.60 0.73
C GLY A 131 -33.40 14.50 -0.41
N TYR A 132 -32.74 13.35 -0.60
CA TYR A 132 -31.76 13.10 -1.66
C TYR A 132 -32.22 12.07 -2.71
N GLU A 133 -33.52 11.80 -2.79
CA GLU A 133 -34.04 10.83 -3.75
C GLU A 133 -33.89 11.33 -5.19
N LEU A 134 -33.17 10.57 -6.01
CA LEU A 134 -33.06 10.83 -7.44
C LEU A 134 -34.05 9.97 -8.22
N PRO A 135 -34.55 10.47 -9.37
CA PRO A 135 -35.40 9.66 -10.24
C PRO A 135 -34.62 8.44 -10.75
N TYR A 136 -35.33 7.32 -10.92
CA TYR A 136 -34.71 6.03 -11.24
C TYR A 136 -33.84 6.12 -12.51
N TRP A 137 -34.33 6.77 -13.57
CA TRP A 137 -33.61 6.89 -14.85
C TRP A 137 -32.24 7.56 -14.68
N ALA A 138 -32.10 8.53 -13.78
CA ALA A 138 -30.83 9.22 -13.53
C ALA A 138 -29.84 8.25 -12.89
N THR A 139 -30.26 7.53 -11.85
CA THR A 139 -29.42 6.53 -11.17
C THR A 139 -29.00 5.39 -12.11
N MET A 140 -29.89 4.96 -12.99
CA MET A 140 -29.62 3.92 -13.99
C MET A 140 -28.61 4.38 -15.04
N ILE A 141 -28.77 5.57 -15.61
CA ILE A 141 -27.82 6.11 -16.61
C ILE A 141 -26.42 6.24 -16.00
N MET A 142 -26.34 6.80 -14.79
CA MET A 142 -25.08 6.94 -14.07
C MET A 142 -24.39 5.58 -13.84
N GLU A 143 -25.17 4.55 -13.50
CA GLU A 143 -24.65 3.20 -13.31
C GLU A 143 -24.25 2.51 -14.63
N TYR A 144 -25.03 2.66 -15.71
CA TYR A 144 -24.67 2.16 -17.04
C TYR A 144 -23.34 2.74 -17.53
N VAL A 145 -23.11 4.04 -17.31
CA VAL A 145 -21.84 4.69 -17.65
C VAL A 145 -20.68 4.06 -16.86
N CYS A 146 -20.85 3.81 -15.56
CA CYS A 146 -19.83 3.15 -14.75
C CYS A 146 -19.51 1.75 -15.27
N ILE A 147 -20.52 0.93 -15.50
CA ILE A 147 -20.34 -0.46 -15.96
C ILE A 147 -19.74 -0.50 -17.36
N PHE A 148 -20.12 0.42 -18.24
CA PHE A 148 -19.53 0.54 -19.57
C PHE A 148 -18.02 0.85 -19.48
N VAL A 149 -17.61 1.80 -18.65
CA VAL A 149 -16.17 2.09 -18.45
C VAL A 149 -15.44 0.91 -17.82
N PHE A 150 -16.06 0.19 -16.87
CA PHE A 150 -15.47 -1.03 -16.31
C PHE A 150 -15.30 -2.15 -17.35
N ALA A 151 -16.26 -2.29 -18.27
CA ALA A 151 -16.16 -3.24 -19.38
C ALA A 151 -15.04 -2.87 -20.36
N LEU A 152 -14.88 -1.58 -20.71
CA LEU A 152 -13.77 -1.10 -21.53
C LEU A 152 -12.41 -1.33 -20.86
N TYR A 153 -12.32 -1.08 -19.55
CA TYR A 153 -11.12 -1.33 -18.78
C TYR A 153 -10.76 -2.82 -18.73
N LEU A 154 -11.76 -3.70 -18.59
CA LEU A 154 -11.57 -5.15 -18.65
C LEU A 154 -11.15 -5.61 -20.06
N PHE A 155 -11.74 -5.02 -21.10
CA PHE A 155 -11.40 -5.28 -22.50
C PHE A 155 -9.95 -4.91 -22.80
N HIS A 156 -9.48 -3.73 -22.32
CA HIS A 156 -8.09 -3.33 -22.46
C HIS A 156 -7.14 -4.35 -21.82
N ARG A 157 -7.50 -4.87 -20.64
CA ARG A 157 -6.72 -5.93 -19.98
C ARG A 157 -6.76 -7.27 -20.73
N TRP A 158 -7.90 -7.64 -21.30
CA TRP A 158 -8.02 -8.85 -22.13
C TRP A 158 -7.09 -8.77 -23.34
N TYR A 159 -7.04 -7.61 -24.01
CA TYR A 159 -6.18 -7.38 -25.16
C TYR A 159 -4.68 -7.47 -24.86
N ILE A 160 -4.25 -7.09 -23.65
CA ILE A 160 -2.84 -7.15 -23.23
C ILE A 160 -2.44 -8.57 -22.76
N ALA A 161 -3.39 -9.37 -22.28
CA ALA A 161 -3.10 -10.67 -21.71
C ALA A 161 -2.65 -11.68 -22.79
N PRO A 162 -1.70 -12.58 -22.47
CA PRO A 162 -1.36 -13.67 -23.37
C PRO A 162 -2.54 -14.59 -23.66
N ASP A 163 -2.49 -15.29 -24.81
CA ASP A 163 -3.59 -16.10 -25.30
C ASP A 163 -3.96 -17.18 -24.26
N GLY A 164 -5.25 -17.27 -23.92
CA GLY A 164 -5.78 -18.21 -22.93
C GLY A 164 -5.54 -17.83 -21.46
N CYS A 165 -4.52 -17.04 -21.13
CA CYS A 165 -4.22 -16.65 -19.74
C CYS A 165 -5.34 -15.82 -19.10
N PHE A 166 -6.01 -14.97 -19.88
CA PHE A 166 -7.10 -14.12 -19.37
C PHE A 166 -8.25 -14.94 -18.77
N TRP A 167 -8.66 -16.00 -19.45
CA TRP A 167 -9.78 -16.86 -19.06
C TRP A 167 -9.40 -17.88 -18.00
N ASN A 168 -8.12 -18.17 -17.82
CA ASN A 168 -7.65 -19.03 -16.72
C ASN A 168 -7.63 -18.27 -15.36
N ASP A 169 -7.45 -16.95 -15.40
CA ASP A 169 -7.40 -16.13 -14.19
C ASP A 169 -8.81 -15.96 -13.59
N LYS A 170 -9.06 -16.63 -12.46
CA LYS A 170 -10.35 -16.60 -11.73
C LYS A 170 -10.84 -15.18 -11.44
N LYS A 171 -9.91 -14.23 -11.27
CA LYS A 171 -10.21 -12.81 -11.08
C LYS A 171 -11.03 -12.24 -12.24
N ASN A 172 -10.59 -12.51 -13.46
CA ASN A 172 -11.20 -11.96 -14.66
C ASN A 172 -12.56 -12.62 -14.90
N ILE A 173 -12.67 -13.92 -14.66
CA ILE A 173 -13.95 -14.65 -14.78
C ILE A 173 -15.00 -14.06 -13.82
N ILE A 174 -14.66 -13.87 -12.54
CA ILE A 174 -15.59 -13.31 -11.56
C ILE A 174 -15.99 -11.88 -11.95
N LEU A 175 -15.05 -11.06 -12.41
CA LEU A 175 -15.34 -9.69 -12.84
C LEU A 175 -16.23 -9.66 -14.08
N THR A 176 -15.96 -10.47 -15.10
CA THR A 176 -16.80 -10.59 -16.30
C THR A 176 -18.21 -11.04 -15.93
N ALA A 177 -18.34 -12.08 -15.09
CA ALA A 177 -19.64 -12.57 -14.63
C ALA A 177 -20.41 -11.50 -13.85
N THR A 178 -19.72 -10.73 -13.00
CA THR A 178 -20.35 -9.63 -12.24
C THR A 178 -20.85 -8.53 -13.15
N ILE A 179 -20.06 -8.11 -14.16
CA ILE A 179 -20.49 -7.11 -15.15
C ILE A 179 -21.73 -7.59 -15.92
N ILE A 180 -21.76 -8.85 -16.33
CA ILE A 180 -22.90 -9.43 -17.06
C ILE A 180 -24.16 -9.49 -16.18
N ILE A 181 -24.03 -10.00 -14.95
CA ILE A 181 -25.17 -10.12 -14.02
C ILE A 181 -25.73 -8.75 -13.67
N THR A 182 -24.85 -7.77 -13.39
CA THR A 182 -25.27 -6.40 -13.07
C THR A 182 -25.96 -5.72 -14.27
N PHE A 183 -25.44 -5.91 -15.49
CA PHE A 183 -26.07 -5.39 -16.70
C PHE A 183 -27.47 -6.00 -16.96
N LEU A 184 -27.61 -7.31 -16.80
CA LEU A 184 -28.89 -8.00 -16.97
C LEU A 184 -29.92 -7.58 -15.91
N ASP A 185 -29.52 -7.49 -14.64
CA ASP A 185 -30.38 -7.01 -13.54
C ASP A 185 -30.83 -5.56 -13.78
N MET A 186 -29.95 -4.70 -14.29
CA MET A 186 -30.29 -3.32 -14.66
C MET A 186 -31.30 -3.23 -15.79
N LEU A 187 -31.12 -4.05 -16.82
CA LEU A 187 -32.02 -4.12 -17.96
C LEU A 187 -33.41 -4.61 -17.51
N LEU A 188 -33.47 -5.66 -16.69
CA LEU A 188 -34.71 -6.17 -16.11
C LEU A 188 -35.41 -5.13 -15.23
N TYR A 189 -34.68 -4.45 -14.37
CA TYR A 189 -35.21 -3.40 -13.52
C TYR A 189 -35.83 -2.25 -14.34
N SER A 190 -35.15 -1.83 -15.42
CA SER A 190 -35.66 -0.77 -16.31
C SER A 190 -36.97 -1.19 -16.99
N ILE A 191 -37.05 -2.44 -17.47
CA ILE A 191 -38.27 -3.00 -18.08
C ILE A 191 -39.40 -3.07 -17.05
N PHE A 192 -39.14 -3.51 -15.82
CA PHE A 192 -40.19 -3.58 -14.80
C PHE A 192 -40.73 -2.21 -14.39
N MET A 193 -39.85 -1.19 -14.34
CA MET A 193 -40.26 0.19 -14.07
C MET A 193 -41.10 0.78 -15.21
N GLU A 194 -40.75 0.55 -16.48
CA GLU A 194 -41.56 1.01 -17.61
C GLU A 194 -42.95 0.36 -17.68
N ASN A 195 -43.07 -0.90 -17.23
CA ASN A 195 -44.35 -1.62 -17.17
C ASN A 195 -45.17 -1.33 -15.90
N GLY A 196 -44.74 -0.38 -15.06
CA GLY A 196 -45.47 0.00 -13.84
C GLY A 196 -45.48 -1.05 -12.72
N LEU A 197 -44.55 -2.01 -12.73
CA LEU A 197 -44.47 -3.11 -11.76
C LEU A 197 -43.48 -2.80 -10.62
N GLU A 198 -43.61 -1.64 -9.97
CA GLU A 198 -42.65 -1.14 -8.98
C GLU A 198 -42.46 -2.09 -7.77
N SER A 199 -43.53 -2.76 -7.33
CA SER A 199 -43.50 -3.66 -6.17
C SER A 199 -42.69 -4.94 -6.38
N LYS A 200 -42.42 -5.32 -7.63
CA LYS A 200 -41.61 -6.49 -7.98
C LYS A 200 -40.20 -6.11 -8.45
N ALA A 201 -39.91 -4.83 -8.60
CA ALA A 201 -38.63 -4.32 -9.10
C ALA A 201 -37.56 -4.29 -7.99
N LEU A 202 -37.03 -5.46 -7.62
CA LEU A 202 -35.93 -5.61 -6.66
C LEU A 202 -34.58 -5.64 -7.39
N ARG A 203 -33.62 -4.83 -6.93
CA ARG A 203 -32.26 -4.76 -7.50
C ARG A 203 -31.28 -5.61 -6.71
N TRP A 204 -30.96 -6.81 -7.22
CA TRP A 204 -30.01 -7.74 -6.58
C TRP A 204 -28.55 -7.38 -6.87
N SER A 205 -28.30 -6.72 -8.01
CA SER A 205 -26.96 -6.30 -8.45
C SER A 205 -26.20 -5.43 -7.46
N ARG A 206 -26.90 -4.69 -6.59
CA ARG A 206 -26.29 -3.77 -5.60
C ARG A 206 -25.31 -4.48 -4.65
N ILE A 207 -25.63 -5.70 -4.24
CA ILE A 207 -24.78 -6.51 -3.35
C ILE A 207 -23.44 -6.85 -4.00
N LEU A 208 -23.38 -6.83 -5.34
CA LEU A 208 -22.17 -7.13 -6.10
C LEU A 208 -21.24 -5.92 -6.28
N ARG A 209 -21.68 -4.68 -6.00
CA ARG A 209 -20.83 -3.48 -6.21
C ARG A 209 -19.49 -3.52 -5.47
N PRO A 210 -19.39 -3.99 -4.21
CA PRO A 210 -18.11 -4.14 -3.53
C PRO A 210 -17.13 -5.08 -4.25
N VAL A 211 -17.63 -6.04 -5.05
CA VAL A 211 -16.80 -6.95 -5.84
C VAL A 211 -15.97 -6.19 -6.88
N PHE A 212 -16.46 -5.06 -7.41
CA PHE A 212 -15.69 -4.22 -8.33
C PHE A 212 -14.47 -3.59 -7.65
N ILE A 213 -14.59 -3.14 -6.40
CA ILE A 213 -13.46 -2.62 -5.61
C ILE A 213 -12.40 -3.71 -5.44
N VAL A 214 -12.85 -4.90 -5.03
CA VAL A 214 -11.98 -6.04 -4.77
C VAL A 214 -11.28 -6.49 -6.06
N ASN A 215 -11.99 -6.58 -7.19
CA ASN A 215 -11.48 -7.19 -8.41
C ASN A 215 -10.87 -6.23 -9.42
N LEU A 216 -11.10 -4.91 -9.40
CA LEU A 216 -10.38 -4.01 -10.31
C LEU A 216 -8.96 -3.76 -9.76
N GLU A 217 -8.85 -2.90 -8.74
CA GLU A 217 -7.55 -2.43 -8.23
C GLU A 217 -7.25 -2.80 -6.77
N GLY A 218 -8.18 -3.43 -6.04
CA GLY A 218 -8.01 -3.82 -4.63
C GLY A 218 -7.07 -5.00 -4.38
N ARG A 219 -5.78 -4.92 -4.76
CA ARG A 219 -4.82 -6.02 -4.58
C ARG A 219 -4.66 -6.41 -3.11
N GLN A 220 -4.44 -5.45 -2.23
CA GLN A 220 -4.28 -5.69 -0.79
C GLN A 220 -5.54 -6.36 -0.21
N ILE A 221 -6.72 -5.87 -0.59
CA ILE A 221 -8.00 -6.44 -0.18
C ILE A 221 -8.12 -7.91 -0.64
N ARG A 222 -7.78 -8.21 -1.89
CA ARG A 222 -7.78 -9.61 -2.38
C ARG A 222 -6.81 -10.51 -1.64
N ARG A 223 -5.62 -10.01 -1.30
CA ARG A 223 -4.64 -10.75 -0.50
C ARG A 223 -5.21 -11.05 0.89
N ALA A 224 -5.80 -10.05 1.54
CA ALA A 224 -6.47 -10.21 2.83
C ALA A 224 -7.58 -11.27 2.78
N PHE A 225 -8.52 -11.19 1.82
CA PHE A 225 -9.58 -12.20 1.65
C PHE A 225 -9.04 -13.60 1.40
N ARG A 226 -7.99 -13.73 0.58
CA ARG A 226 -7.35 -15.03 0.30
C ARG A 226 -6.73 -15.62 1.57
N ASN A 227 -6.07 -14.79 2.37
CA ASN A 227 -5.45 -15.21 3.63
C ASN A 227 -6.50 -15.59 4.66
N ILE A 228 -7.57 -14.81 4.80
CA ILE A 228 -8.71 -15.12 5.68
C ILE A 228 -9.30 -16.47 5.27
N ARG A 229 -9.62 -16.68 3.99
CA ARG A 229 -10.19 -17.94 3.52
C ARG A 229 -9.27 -19.14 3.78
N ARG A 230 -7.96 -19.00 3.56
CA ARG A 230 -6.98 -20.06 3.84
C ARG A 230 -6.90 -20.37 5.33
N THR A 231 -6.89 -19.34 6.17
CA THR A 231 -6.85 -19.44 7.63
C THR A 231 -8.11 -20.14 8.17
N ILE A 232 -9.29 -19.80 7.65
CA ILE A 232 -10.57 -20.38 8.08
C ILE A 232 -10.53 -21.91 8.00
N VAL A 233 -9.97 -22.51 6.94
CA VAL A 233 -9.91 -23.97 6.78
C VAL A 233 -9.20 -24.64 7.95
N GLY A 234 -8.10 -24.06 8.45
CA GLY A 234 -7.38 -24.58 9.62
C GLY A 234 -8.09 -24.33 10.96
N VAL A 235 -9.00 -23.36 11.00
CA VAL A 235 -9.74 -22.94 12.20
C VAL A 235 -11.06 -23.72 12.36
N VAL A 236 -11.63 -24.24 11.27
CA VAL A 236 -12.93 -24.95 11.30
C VAL A 236 -12.96 -26.05 12.35
N ASN A 237 -11.90 -26.83 12.53
CA ASN A 237 -11.88 -27.93 13.51
C ASN A 237 -12.11 -27.44 14.95
N VAL A 238 -11.48 -26.33 15.33
CA VAL A 238 -11.62 -25.74 16.68
C VAL A 238 -12.97 -25.07 16.83
N LEU A 239 -13.46 -24.41 15.77
CA LEU A 239 -14.80 -23.84 15.75
C LEU A 239 -15.88 -24.93 15.94
N VAL A 240 -15.77 -26.05 15.24
CA VAL A 240 -16.67 -27.19 15.40
C VAL A 240 -16.62 -27.75 16.82
N LEU A 241 -15.43 -27.84 17.42
CA LEU A 241 -15.28 -28.27 18.82
C LEU A 241 -15.96 -27.31 19.81
N LEU A 242 -15.83 -26.00 19.60
CA LEU A 242 -16.54 -24.99 20.40
C LEU A 242 -18.07 -25.12 20.24
N LEU A 243 -18.58 -25.21 19.02
CA LEU A 243 -20.02 -25.38 18.74
C LEU A 243 -20.55 -26.68 19.37
N PHE A 244 -19.77 -27.75 19.33
CA PHE A 244 -20.11 -29.01 19.99
C PHE A 244 -20.14 -28.87 21.52
N ALA A 245 -19.17 -28.18 22.11
CA ALA A 245 -19.16 -27.90 23.55
C ALA A 245 -20.39 -27.10 23.98
N ILE A 246 -20.76 -26.05 23.23
CA ILE A 246 -22.01 -25.30 23.45
C ILE A 246 -23.22 -26.24 23.35
N GLY A 247 -23.22 -27.16 22.37
CA GLY A 247 -24.24 -28.20 22.22
C GLY A 247 -24.41 -29.09 23.45
N LEU A 248 -23.30 -29.56 24.03
CA LEU A 248 -23.34 -30.39 25.24
C LEU A 248 -23.90 -29.62 26.44
N PHE A 249 -23.45 -28.38 26.65
CA PHE A 249 -23.98 -27.53 27.71
C PHE A 249 -25.45 -27.17 27.50
N ALA A 250 -25.88 -26.98 26.25
CA ALA A 250 -27.28 -26.74 25.92
C ALA A 250 -28.16 -27.96 26.24
N LEU A 251 -27.71 -29.18 25.91
CA LEU A 251 -28.41 -30.40 26.32
C LEU A 251 -28.49 -30.52 27.83
N LEU A 252 -27.40 -30.22 28.54
CA LEU A 252 -27.37 -30.24 30.01
C LEU A 252 -28.33 -29.21 30.59
N ALA A 253 -28.33 -27.97 30.08
CA ALA A 253 -29.22 -26.90 30.52
C ALA A 253 -30.69 -27.26 30.29
N THR A 254 -31.04 -27.76 29.10
CA THR A 254 -32.41 -28.21 28.82
C THR A 254 -32.84 -29.25 29.85
N LYS A 255 -32.04 -30.29 30.08
CA LYS A 255 -32.43 -31.34 31.05
C LYS A 255 -32.41 -30.88 32.51
N LEU A 256 -31.60 -29.89 32.86
CA LEU A 256 -31.50 -29.36 34.22
C LEU A 256 -32.70 -28.45 34.58
N PHE A 257 -33.22 -27.71 33.59
CA PHE A 257 -34.19 -26.64 33.82
C PHE A 257 -35.60 -26.90 33.25
N GLU A 258 -35.77 -27.82 32.29
CA GLU A 258 -37.06 -28.16 31.63
C GLU A 258 -38.21 -28.41 32.62
N ASN A 259 -37.95 -29.18 33.68
CA ASN A 259 -38.99 -29.59 34.64
C ASN A 259 -39.26 -28.56 35.76
N ARG A 260 -38.58 -27.42 35.77
CA ARG A 260 -38.63 -26.44 36.87
C ARG A 260 -39.63 -25.31 36.64
N ASN A 261 -40.30 -25.26 35.49
CA ASN A 261 -41.26 -24.22 35.11
C ASN A 261 -40.73 -22.78 35.29
N LEU A 262 -39.41 -22.60 35.11
CA LEU A 262 -38.78 -21.29 35.14
C LEU A 262 -39.20 -20.50 33.90
N LYS A 263 -39.28 -19.17 34.06
CA LYS A 263 -39.60 -18.25 32.97
C LYS A 263 -38.45 -17.29 32.77
N ASP A 264 -38.20 -16.98 31.50
CA ASP A 264 -37.26 -15.92 31.12
C ASP A 264 -37.86 -14.54 31.42
N ILE A 265 -37.05 -13.48 31.25
CA ILE A 265 -37.44 -12.08 31.46
C ILE A 265 -38.66 -11.71 30.59
N ASP A 266 -38.74 -12.25 29.37
CA ASP A 266 -39.85 -12.05 28.44
C ASP A 266 -41.09 -12.90 28.76
N GLY A 267 -41.05 -13.69 29.84
CA GLY A 267 -42.14 -14.58 30.25
C GLY A 267 -42.22 -15.90 29.48
N ASN A 268 -41.27 -16.15 28.57
CA ASN A 268 -41.16 -17.38 27.79
C ASN A 268 -40.63 -18.55 28.64
N PRO A 269 -40.94 -19.82 28.29
CA PRO A 269 -40.40 -20.99 28.98
C PRO A 269 -38.86 -21.05 28.94
N TYR A 270 -38.24 -21.09 30.12
CA TYR A 270 -36.78 -21.09 30.28
C TYR A 270 -36.17 -22.46 29.91
N PHE A 271 -35.24 -22.49 28.95
CA PHE A 271 -34.49 -23.70 28.54
C PHE A 271 -35.37 -24.93 28.23
N HIS A 272 -36.54 -24.74 27.63
CA HIS A 272 -37.45 -25.85 27.31
C HIS A 272 -37.03 -26.61 26.03
N ASN A 273 -36.66 -25.89 24.98
CA ASN A 273 -36.29 -26.48 23.68
C ASN A 273 -34.77 -26.50 23.52
N PHE A 274 -34.22 -27.59 22.98
CA PHE A 274 -32.78 -27.72 22.76
C PHE A 274 -32.22 -26.61 21.84
N LEU A 275 -32.88 -26.33 20.71
CA LEU A 275 -32.40 -25.30 19.76
C LEU A 275 -32.41 -23.89 20.38
N GLU A 276 -33.43 -23.59 21.18
CA GLU A 276 -33.51 -22.32 21.89
C GLU A 276 -32.44 -22.23 22.99
N SER A 277 -32.27 -23.31 23.76
CA SER A 277 -31.22 -23.44 24.77
C SER A 277 -29.83 -23.27 24.16
N TYR A 278 -29.61 -23.86 22.97
CA TYR A 278 -28.38 -23.72 22.21
C TYR A 278 -28.15 -22.27 21.76
N TYR A 279 -29.18 -21.62 21.22
CA TYR A 279 -29.10 -20.23 20.80
C TYR A 279 -28.81 -19.28 21.97
N GLN A 280 -29.50 -19.46 23.10
CA GLN A 280 -29.29 -18.68 24.32
C GLN A 280 -27.87 -18.85 24.86
N LEU A 281 -27.33 -20.07 24.92
CA LEU A 281 -25.93 -20.31 25.34
C LEU A 281 -24.90 -19.88 24.29
N TYR A 282 -25.25 -19.90 23.01
CA TYR A 282 -24.41 -19.34 21.95
C TYR A 282 -24.23 -17.83 22.13
N ILE A 283 -25.31 -17.09 22.40
CA ILE A 283 -25.25 -15.67 22.76
C ILE A 283 -24.51 -15.49 24.11
N PHE A 284 -24.73 -16.40 25.06
CA PHE A 284 -24.05 -16.34 26.36
C PHE A 284 -22.53 -16.53 26.25
N THR A 285 -22.06 -17.26 25.24
CA THR A 285 -20.62 -17.40 24.92
C THR A 285 -19.99 -16.04 24.59
N THR A 286 -20.73 -15.12 23.98
CA THR A 286 -20.28 -13.74 23.71
C THR A 286 -20.62 -12.78 24.86
N THR A 287 -21.19 -13.27 25.96
CA THR A 287 -21.61 -12.51 27.14
C THR A 287 -22.64 -11.40 26.88
N ALA A 288 -23.32 -11.43 25.73
CA ALA A 288 -24.25 -10.37 25.32
C ALA A 288 -25.59 -10.39 26.09
N ASN A 289 -26.01 -11.56 26.57
CA ASN A 289 -27.22 -11.78 27.38
C ASN A 289 -26.88 -12.19 28.83
N SER A 290 -25.70 -11.80 29.32
CA SER A 290 -25.31 -11.94 30.73
C SER A 290 -25.58 -10.62 31.46
N PRO A 291 -26.15 -10.60 32.68
CA PRO A 291 -26.50 -11.74 33.55
C PRO A 291 -27.88 -12.37 33.27
N ASP A 292 -28.66 -11.79 32.36
CA ASP A 292 -30.08 -12.06 32.13
C ASP A 292 -30.44 -13.56 32.02
N VAL A 293 -29.70 -14.32 31.23
CA VAL A 293 -29.94 -15.76 31.05
C VAL A 293 -29.69 -16.58 32.33
N GLY A 294 -28.83 -16.11 33.23
CA GLY A 294 -28.49 -16.82 34.46
C GLY A 294 -29.42 -16.52 35.65
N ILE A 295 -30.08 -15.35 35.64
CA ILE A 295 -30.85 -14.85 36.79
C ILE A 295 -32.02 -15.76 37.17
N PRO A 296 -32.91 -16.20 36.26
CA PRO A 296 -34.05 -17.06 36.62
C PRO A 296 -33.64 -18.38 37.28
N ALA A 297 -32.52 -18.95 36.85
CA ALA A 297 -31.95 -20.14 37.48
C ALA A 297 -31.35 -19.80 38.85
N TYR A 298 -30.60 -18.71 38.96
CA TYR A 298 -29.98 -18.28 40.21
C TYR A 298 -31.01 -17.98 41.32
N ASP A 299 -32.09 -17.27 40.99
CA ASP A 299 -33.16 -16.95 41.93
C ASP A 299 -33.88 -18.21 42.44
N SER A 300 -33.90 -19.28 41.64
CA SER A 300 -34.46 -20.57 42.06
C SER A 300 -33.55 -21.31 43.05
N ASN A 301 -32.23 -21.26 42.83
CA ASN A 301 -31.21 -21.82 43.71
C ASN A 301 -29.83 -21.25 43.35
N ASN A 302 -29.16 -20.69 44.35
CA ASN A 302 -27.83 -20.10 44.22
C ASN A 302 -26.79 -21.04 43.58
N TRP A 303 -26.92 -22.36 43.76
CA TRP A 303 -26.02 -23.35 43.17
C TRP A 303 -26.04 -23.39 41.64
N PHE A 304 -27.10 -22.92 40.98
CA PHE A 304 -27.15 -22.88 39.52
C PHE A 304 -26.20 -21.85 38.91
N ALA A 305 -25.72 -20.87 39.68
CA ALA A 305 -24.61 -20.00 39.24
C ALA A 305 -23.37 -20.81 38.84
N LEU A 306 -23.12 -21.95 39.49
CA LEU A 306 -21.97 -22.80 39.17
C LEU A 306 -22.02 -23.32 37.73
N PHE A 307 -23.21 -23.65 37.22
CA PHE A 307 -23.36 -24.11 35.83
C PHE A 307 -22.91 -23.03 34.83
N PHE A 308 -23.39 -21.79 35.00
CA PHE A 308 -23.03 -20.67 34.11
C PHE A 308 -21.58 -20.25 34.28
N LEU A 309 -21.03 -20.29 35.49
CA LEU A 309 -19.63 -19.97 35.75
C LEU A 309 -18.70 -21.00 35.09
N VAL A 310 -18.99 -22.30 35.22
CA VAL A 310 -18.22 -23.36 34.56
C VAL A 310 -18.33 -23.23 33.04
N PHE A 311 -19.52 -22.93 32.52
CA PHE A 311 -19.72 -22.66 31.10
C PHE A 311 -18.84 -21.50 30.61
N LEU A 312 -18.82 -20.36 31.31
CA LEU A 312 -18.00 -19.20 30.91
C LEU A 312 -16.51 -19.51 30.94
N VAL A 313 -16.03 -20.20 31.98
CA VAL A 313 -14.62 -20.63 32.06
C VAL A 313 -14.25 -21.50 30.85
N ILE A 314 -15.10 -22.46 30.49
CA ILE A 314 -14.80 -23.40 29.40
C ILE A 314 -15.02 -22.77 28.02
N CYS A 315 -16.21 -22.27 27.72
CA CYS A 315 -16.59 -21.81 26.39
C CYS A 315 -16.06 -20.41 26.04
N MET A 316 -16.08 -19.47 27.00
CA MET A 316 -15.62 -18.10 26.76
C MET A 316 -14.10 -17.99 27.01
N TYR A 317 -13.59 -18.34 28.19
CA TYR A 317 -12.17 -18.12 28.47
C TYR A 317 -11.26 -19.16 27.81
N ILE A 318 -11.56 -20.46 27.90
CA ILE A 318 -10.67 -21.48 27.32
C ILE A 318 -10.86 -21.58 25.81
N PHE A 319 -12.06 -21.90 25.33
CA PHE A 319 -12.27 -22.16 23.90
C PHE A 319 -12.10 -20.93 23.01
N LEU A 320 -12.58 -19.75 23.41
CA LEU A 320 -12.41 -18.54 22.58
C LEU A 320 -10.93 -18.11 22.52
N SER A 321 -10.17 -18.24 23.62
CA SER A 321 -8.73 -17.99 23.60
C SER A 321 -7.97 -19.00 22.75
N ILE A 322 -8.33 -20.28 22.80
CA ILE A 322 -7.75 -21.31 21.91
C ILE A 322 -8.09 -20.99 20.44
N LEU A 323 -9.34 -20.63 20.15
CA LEU A 323 -9.78 -20.25 18.81
C LEU A 323 -8.94 -19.07 18.28
N LEU A 324 -8.78 -18.01 19.08
CA LEU A 324 -7.97 -16.85 18.73
C LEU A 324 -6.50 -17.23 18.47
N ALA A 325 -5.91 -18.05 19.34
CA ALA A 325 -4.52 -18.52 19.19
C ALA A 325 -4.33 -19.32 17.89
N VAL A 326 -5.27 -20.21 17.57
CA VAL A 326 -5.23 -21.04 16.36
C VAL A 326 -5.44 -20.20 15.09
N VAL A 327 -6.37 -19.23 15.12
CA VAL A 327 -6.55 -18.25 14.05
C VAL A 327 -5.25 -17.49 13.81
N TYR A 328 -4.63 -16.97 14.86
CA TYR A 328 -3.39 -16.19 14.76
C TYR A 328 -2.23 -17.04 14.20
N ALA A 329 -2.04 -18.25 14.72
CA ALA A 329 -0.98 -19.16 14.26
C ALA A 329 -1.12 -19.50 12.76
N ASN A 330 -2.33 -19.85 12.32
CA ASN A 330 -2.60 -20.15 10.91
C ASN A 330 -2.48 -18.91 10.03
N TYR A 331 -2.99 -17.76 10.47
CA TYR A 331 -2.88 -16.49 9.74
C TYR A 331 -1.41 -16.11 9.53
N ARG A 332 -0.59 -16.17 10.59
CA ARG A 332 0.85 -15.88 10.52
C ARG A 332 1.58 -16.82 9.55
N LYS A 333 1.27 -18.12 9.59
CA LYS A 333 1.82 -19.11 8.64
C LYS A 333 1.46 -18.78 7.19
N HIS A 334 0.22 -18.40 6.92
CA HIS A 334 -0.22 -18.04 5.56
C HIS A 334 0.38 -16.73 5.06
N LEU A 335 0.46 -15.72 5.94
CA LEU A 335 1.07 -14.43 5.63
C LEU A 335 2.56 -14.61 5.27
N LYS A 336 3.31 -15.37 6.07
CA LYS A 336 4.73 -15.67 5.80
C LYS A 336 4.93 -16.31 4.43
N ASN A 337 4.14 -17.33 4.11
CA ASN A 337 4.22 -18.00 2.81
C ASN A 337 3.83 -17.09 1.64
N GLU A 338 2.89 -16.16 1.83
CA GLU A 338 2.54 -15.18 0.82
C GLU A 338 3.68 -14.17 0.59
N VAL A 339 4.27 -13.64 1.65
CA VAL A 339 5.44 -12.74 1.57
C VAL A 339 6.57 -13.44 0.83
N ARG A 340 6.89 -14.68 1.18
CA ARG A 340 7.91 -15.49 0.50
C ARG A 340 7.64 -15.62 -1.01
N LYS A 341 6.41 -15.97 -1.40
CA LYS A 341 6.02 -16.04 -2.83
C LYS A 341 6.13 -14.68 -3.53
N SER A 342 5.79 -13.60 -2.84
CA SER A 342 5.92 -12.23 -3.38
C SER A 342 7.38 -11.85 -3.62
N VAL A 343 8.29 -12.16 -2.69
CA VAL A 343 9.73 -11.92 -2.81
C VAL A 343 10.33 -12.67 -4.00
N TYR A 344 10.05 -13.98 -4.13
CA TYR A 344 10.59 -14.75 -5.24
C TYR A 344 10.10 -14.25 -6.60
N ARG A 345 8.82 -13.86 -6.73
CA ARG A 345 8.29 -13.25 -7.96
C ARG A 345 9.01 -11.94 -8.30
N LYS A 346 9.23 -11.08 -7.30
CA LYS A 346 9.97 -9.82 -7.42
C LYS A 346 11.42 -10.08 -7.87
N ARG A 347 12.14 -10.99 -7.21
CA ARG A 347 13.51 -11.39 -7.58
C ARG A 347 13.58 -11.92 -9.02
N ARG A 348 12.60 -12.74 -9.43
CA ARG A 348 12.51 -13.24 -10.81
C ARG A 348 12.29 -12.14 -11.85
N GLN A 349 11.37 -11.20 -11.60
CA GLN A 349 11.14 -10.07 -12.51
C GLN A 349 12.41 -9.24 -12.68
N LEU A 350 13.16 -9.01 -11.60
CA LEU A 350 14.44 -8.30 -11.65
C LEU A 350 15.52 -9.09 -12.38
N LYS A 351 15.57 -10.41 -12.21
CA LYS A 351 16.46 -11.27 -12.99
C LYS A 351 16.16 -11.17 -14.50
N LEU A 352 14.90 -11.28 -14.89
CA LEU A 352 14.48 -11.11 -16.29
C LEU A 352 14.83 -9.72 -16.83
N ALA A 353 14.66 -8.68 -16.01
CA ALA A 353 15.06 -7.32 -16.38
C ALA A 353 16.58 -7.21 -16.58
N PHE A 354 17.38 -7.86 -15.72
CA PHE A 354 18.84 -7.91 -15.84
C PHE A 354 19.28 -8.65 -17.10
N ASP A 355 18.70 -9.82 -17.38
CA ASP A 355 19.03 -10.63 -18.55
C ASP A 355 18.79 -9.86 -19.87
N LEU A 356 17.83 -8.94 -19.91
CA LEU A 356 17.55 -8.08 -21.08
C LEU A 356 18.57 -6.95 -21.30
N ILE A 357 19.23 -6.47 -20.24
CA ILE A 357 20.09 -5.28 -20.28
C ILE A 357 21.57 -5.58 -20.06
N CYS A 358 21.91 -6.78 -19.59
CA CYS A 358 23.28 -7.15 -19.27
C CYS A 358 24.18 -7.24 -20.53
N GLU A 359 25.47 -7.06 -20.31
CA GLU A 359 26.53 -7.29 -21.28
C GLU A 359 27.44 -8.41 -20.76
N LYS A 360 28.01 -9.19 -21.67
CA LYS A 360 29.00 -10.20 -21.30
C LYS A 360 30.39 -9.54 -21.23
N LEU A 361 30.99 -9.51 -20.05
CA LEU A 361 32.36 -9.02 -19.80
C LEU A 361 33.16 -10.14 -19.14
N ASN A 362 34.33 -10.50 -19.69
CA ASN A 362 35.23 -11.49 -19.09
C ASN A 362 34.52 -12.81 -18.66
N ASN A 363 33.60 -13.27 -19.51
CA ASN A 363 32.79 -14.48 -19.28
C ASN A 363 31.71 -14.40 -18.17
N GLU A 364 31.52 -13.23 -17.55
CA GLU A 364 30.41 -12.95 -16.61
C GLU A 364 29.38 -11.98 -17.23
N TRP A 365 28.13 -12.08 -16.80
CA TRP A 365 27.06 -11.16 -17.19
C TRP A 365 27.00 -9.98 -16.23
N VAL A 366 27.21 -8.78 -16.73
CA VAL A 366 27.36 -7.57 -15.91
C VAL A 366 26.61 -6.37 -16.50
N LEU A 367 26.26 -5.40 -15.66
CA LEU A 367 25.64 -4.13 -16.06
C LEU A 367 26.63 -2.97 -15.87
N ARG A 368 26.87 -2.18 -16.93
CA ARG A 368 27.72 -0.96 -16.91
C ARG A 368 26.92 0.30 -16.55
N PHE A 369 27.65 1.33 -16.10
CA PHE A 369 27.06 2.63 -15.70
C PHE A 369 26.26 3.34 -16.81
N GLU A 370 26.71 3.27 -18.06
CA GLU A 370 26.02 3.94 -19.18
C GLU A 370 24.63 3.34 -19.44
N ARG A 371 24.53 2.00 -19.45
CA ARG A 371 23.23 1.31 -19.57
C ARG A 371 22.35 1.54 -18.36
N TRP A 372 22.92 1.57 -17.15
CA TRP A 372 22.21 1.91 -15.93
C TRP A 372 21.60 3.32 -15.98
N LYS A 373 22.37 4.31 -16.44
CA LYS A 373 21.90 5.68 -16.61
C LYS A 373 20.73 5.76 -17.58
N SER A 374 20.84 5.12 -18.75
CA SER A 374 19.77 5.07 -19.75
C SER A 374 18.51 4.35 -19.22
N LEU A 375 18.69 3.26 -18.48
CA LEU A 375 17.59 2.53 -17.85
C LEU A 375 16.84 3.39 -16.82
N LEU A 376 17.57 4.05 -15.91
CA LEU A 376 16.95 4.88 -14.88
C LEU A 376 16.26 6.13 -15.44
N GLN A 377 16.75 6.69 -16.55
CA GLN A 377 16.05 7.77 -17.25
C GLN A 377 14.67 7.34 -17.76
N VAL A 378 14.53 6.07 -18.19
CA VAL A 378 13.23 5.51 -18.63
C VAL A 378 12.35 5.13 -17.43
N VAL A 379 12.93 4.56 -16.37
CA VAL A 379 12.19 4.13 -15.16
C VAL A 379 11.68 5.33 -14.35
N CYS A 380 12.53 6.34 -14.13
CA CYS A 380 12.28 7.52 -13.30
C CYS A 380 12.84 8.78 -13.98
N PRO A 381 12.11 9.40 -14.93
CA PRO A 381 12.59 10.58 -15.67
C PRO A 381 12.80 11.82 -14.77
N SER A 382 12.21 11.84 -13.58
CA SER A 382 12.31 12.95 -12.62
C SER A 382 13.58 12.93 -11.75
N TYR A 383 14.42 11.90 -11.82
CA TYR A 383 15.59 11.78 -10.96
C TYR A 383 16.75 12.66 -11.48
N SER A 384 17.37 13.42 -10.56
CA SER A 384 18.56 14.20 -10.87
C SER A 384 19.74 13.27 -11.18
N PRO A 385 20.68 13.66 -12.05
CA PRO A 385 21.84 12.84 -12.38
C PRO A 385 22.69 12.47 -11.15
N GLY A 386 22.76 13.35 -10.14
CA GLY A 386 23.42 13.06 -8.86
C GLY A 386 22.70 11.97 -8.04
N LYS A 387 21.36 11.90 -8.11
CA LYS A 387 20.61 10.80 -7.50
C LYS A 387 20.87 9.47 -8.22
N VAL A 388 20.98 9.49 -9.55
CA VAL A 388 21.29 8.31 -10.38
C VAL A 388 22.69 7.76 -10.07
N SER A 389 23.69 8.63 -9.89
CA SER A 389 25.05 8.23 -9.51
C SER A 389 25.12 7.72 -8.07
N LEU A 390 24.41 8.36 -7.13
CA LEU A 390 24.31 7.87 -5.75
C LEU A 390 23.73 6.45 -5.69
N LEU A 391 22.64 6.20 -6.43
CA LEU A 391 22.04 4.87 -6.50
C LEU A 391 23.01 3.82 -7.08
N TRP A 392 23.83 4.20 -8.06
CA TRP A 392 24.87 3.33 -8.60
C TRP A 392 25.91 2.94 -7.54
N HIS A 393 26.44 3.91 -6.80
CA HIS A 393 27.46 3.67 -5.77
C HIS A 393 26.97 2.76 -4.63
N VAL A 394 25.67 2.79 -4.34
CA VAL A 394 25.08 1.92 -3.31
C VAL A 394 24.98 0.48 -3.78
N LEU A 395 24.83 0.28 -5.10
CA LEU A 395 24.77 -1.05 -5.71
C LEU A 395 26.17 -1.61 -6.00
N ASP A 396 27.13 -0.78 -6.40
CA ASP A 396 28.52 -1.16 -6.65
C ASP A 396 29.37 -1.13 -5.37
N ARG A 397 29.13 -2.11 -4.49
CA ARG A 397 29.85 -2.23 -3.20
C ARG A 397 31.33 -2.49 -3.35
N GLU A 398 31.70 -3.22 -4.40
CA GLU A 398 33.07 -3.68 -4.62
C GLU A 398 33.90 -2.62 -5.39
N ASN A 399 33.30 -1.48 -5.79
CA ASN A 399 33.89 -0.46 -6.67
C ASN A 399 34.49 -1.05 -7.96
N ASN A 400 33.81 -2.06 -8.50
CA ASN A 400 34.29 -2.83 -9.64
C ASN A 400 33.84 -2.21 -10.99
N ASP A 401 33.13 -1.07 -10.97
CA ASP A 401 32.54 -0.39 -12.13
C ASP A 401 31.49 -1.23 -12.89
N TYR A 402 31.00 -2.31 -12.28
CA TYR A 402 29.94 -3.14 -12.83
C TYR A 402 29.04 -3.75 -11.75
N ILE A 403 27.76 -3.95 -12.08
CA ILE A 403 26.75 -4.54 -11.18
C ILE A 403 26.46 -5.98 -11.60
N LYS A 404 26.55 -6.92 -10.66
CA LYS A 404 26.14 -8.34 -10.85
C LYS A 404 24.65 -8.52 -10.55
N VAL A 405 24.09 -9.66 -10.96
CA VAL A 405 22.68 -10.03 -10.72
C VAL A 405 22.28 -9.88 -9.24
N LYS A 406 23.16 -10.32 -8.32
CA LYS A 406 22.90 -10.30 -6.87
C LYS A 406 22.58 -8.87 -6.39
N ASP A 407 23.42 -7.90 -6.73
CA ASP A 407 23.23 -6.51 -6.34
C ASP A 407 22.06 -5.87 -7.09
N PHE A 408 21.85 -6.25 -8.36
CA PHE A 408 20.72 -5.76 -9.15
C PHE A 408 19.34 -6.12 -8.54
N THR A 409 19.20 -7.24 -7.83
CA THR A 409 17.92 -7.59 -7.15
C THR A 409 17.49 -6.57 -6.09
N LYS A 410 18.42 -5.78 -5.55
CA LYS A 410 18.15 -4.76 -4.53
C LYS A 410 17.68 -3.42 -5.11
N VAL A 411 17.75 -3.26 -6.45
CA VAL A 411 17.37 -2.03 -7.16
C VAL A 411 15.95 -1.58 -6.82
N SER A 412 15.00 -2.52 -6.75
CA SER A 412 13.59 -2.20 -6.47
C SER A 412 13.36 -1.63 -5.05
N GLU A 413 14.10 -2.10 -4.05
CA GLU A 413 14.08 -1.57 -2.68
C GLU A 413 14.70 -0.18 -2.63
N LEU A 414 15.83 -0.03 -3.29
CA LEU A 414 16.54 1.23 -3.38
C LEU A 414 15.71 2.32 -4.09
N LEU A 415 14.97 1.96 -5.15
CA LEU A 415 14.08 2.88 -5.87
C LEU A 415 12.85 3.31 -5.05
N ASN A 416 12.43 2.51 -4.07
CA ASN A 416 11.35 2.85 -3.14
C ASN A 416 11.85 3.71 -1.97
N THR A 417 13.15 3.75 -1.73
CA THR A 417 13.76 4.59 -0.69
C THR A 417 13.66 6.07 -1.11
N ARG A 418 12.94 6.87 -0.32
CA ARG A 418 12.76 8.31 -0.58
C ARG A 418 14.02 9.08 -0.16
N VAL A 419 15.00 9.12 -1.05
CA VAL A 419 16.11 10.07 -0.93
C VAL A 419 15.61 11.43 -1.41
N ILE A 420 15.49 12.39 -0.49
CA ILE A 420 15.14 13.78 -0.79
C ILE A 420 16.46 14.54 -0.94
N GLU A 421 16.60 15.19 -2.10
CA GLU A 421 17.63 16.22 -2.28
C GLU A 421 17.25 17.39 -1.37
N VAL A 422 18.07 17.66 -0.35
CA VAL A 422 17.90 18.81 0.53
C VAL A 422 18.21 20.04 -0.30
N LYS A 423 17.20 20.51 -1.03
CA LYS A 423 17.18 21.89 -1.49
C LYS A 423 17.00 22.73 -0.25
N GLU A 424 17.98 23.57 0.06
CA GLU A 424 17.81 24.68 0.99
C GLU A 424 16.77 25.63 0.38
N GLU A 425 15.49 25.31 0.58
CA GLU A 425 14.41 26.19 0.16
C GLU A 425 14.38 27.38 1.13
N VAL A 426 14.93 28.49 0.67
CA VAL A 426 14.82 29.81 1.31
C VAL A 426 13.36 30.13 1.66
N HIS A 427 13.12 30.56 2.90
CA HIS A 427 11.77 30.78 3.41
C HIS A 427 11.03 31.86 2.60
N LEU A 428 9.70 31.74 2.45
CA LEU A 428 8.90 32.76 1.73
C LEU A 428 9.08 34.16 2.35
N PHE A 429 9.22 34.24 3.67
CA PHE A 429 9.47 35.49 4.39
C PHE A 429 10.90 36.03 4.20
N GLU A 430 11.87 35.17 3.91
CA GLU A 430 13.23 35.57 3.53
C GLU A 430 13.24 36.22 2.14
N LYS A 431 12.39 35.74 1.23
CA LYS A 431 12.20 36.33 -0.11
C LYS A 431 11.42 37.65 -0.10
N ILE A 432 10.36 37.74 0.71
CA ILE A 432 9.43 38.88 0.67
C ILE A 432 9.94 40.06 1.52
N CYS A 433 10.56 39.80 2.69
CA CYS A 433 11.01 40.84 3.63
C CYS A 433 12.28 40.42 4.40
N PRO A 434 13.47 40.42 3.75
CA PRO A 434 14.70 39.94 4.37
C PRO A 434 15.11 40.75 5.62
N THR A 435 14.92 42.06 5.62
CA THR A 435 15.27 42.95 6.74
C THR A 435 14.52 42.63 8.04
N ILE A 436 13.24 42.25 7.96
CA ILE A 436 12.44 41.88 9.13
C ILE A 436 12.77 40.45 9.57
N TYR A 437 13.00 39.56 8.62
CA TYR A 437 13.32 38.16 8.89
C TYR A 437 14.67 37.97 9.61
N PHE A 438 15.69 38.76 9.24
CA PHE A 438 17.00 38.76 9.91
C PHE A 438 17.07 39.68 11.14
N SER A 439 15.97 40.35 11.50
CA SER A 439 15.95 41.17 12.72
C SER A 439 16.16 40.32 13.98
N TRP A 440 16.75 40.92 15.01
CA TRP A 440 17.02 40.25 16.28
C TRP A 440 15.76 39.65 16.93
N LEU A 441 14.59 40.28 16.70
CA LEU A 441 13.31 39.89 17.27
C LEU A 441 12.77 38.64 16.59
N SER A 442 12.82 38.59 15.25
CA SER A 442 12.44 37.41 14.49
C SER A 442 13.31 36.20 14.82
N VAL A 443 14.63 36.41 14.93
CA VAL A 443 15.57 35.33 15.32
C VAL A 443 15.26 34.82 16.73
N LYS A 444 14.94 35.70 17.68
CA LYS A 444 14.60 35.32 19.05
C LYS A 444 13.26 34.59 19.13
N ILE A 445 12.24 35.04 18.39
CA ILE A 445 10.93 34.37 18.30
C ILE A 445 11.10 32.97 17.70
N ARG A 446 11.85 32.84 16.60
CA ARG A 446 12.16 31.54 16.00
C ARG A 446 12.85 30.59 16.98
N ARG A 447 13.85 31.09 17.70
CA ARG A 447 14.54 30.32 18.74
C ARG A 447 13.61 29.90 19.88
N MET A 448 12.69 30.77 20.29
CA MET A 448 11.71 30.48 21.34
C MET A 448 10.73 29.37 20.92
N VAL A 449 10.14 29.47 19.73
CA VAL A 449 9.17 28.48 19.24
C VAL A 449 9.82 27.11 19.01
N CYS A 450 11.07 27.09 18.55
CA CYS A 450 11.84 25.84 18.41
C CYS A 450 12.29 25.23 19.76
N HIS A 451 12.12 25.93 20.87
CA HIS A 451 12.55 25.44 22.18
C HIS A 451 11.52 24.44 22.74
N ARG A 452 12.00 23.36 23.37
CA ARG A 452 11.14 22.30 23.94
C ARG A 452 10.12 22.82 24.98
N TYR A 453 10.52 23.80 25.80
CA TYR A 453 9.61 24.48 26.75
C TYR A 453 8.40 25.15 26.11
N PHE A 454 8.48 25.62 24.86
CA PHE A 454 7.32 26.19 24.17
C PHE A 454 6.23 25.13 23.99
N LEU A 455 6.62 23.90 23.65
CA LEU A 455 5.70 22.78 23.52
C LEU A 455 5.07 22.42 24.88
N TYR A 456 5.88 22.26 25.92
CA TYR A 456 5.38 21.95 27.27
C TYR A 456 4.41 23.01 27.81
N PHE A 457 4.66 24.29 27.52
CA PHE A 457 3.76 25.36 27.91
C PHE A 457 2.37 25.18 27.27
N PHE A 458 2.31 24.94 25.96
CA PHE A 458 1.03 24.74 25.27
C PHE A 458 0.36 23.42 25.66
N ASP A 459 1.10 22.36 25.98
CA ASP A 459 0.53 21.13 26.55
C ASP A 459 -0.18 21.40 27.89
N VAL A 460 0.44 22.18 28.78
CA VAL A 460 -0.19 22.61 30.03
C VAL A 460 -1.42 23.47 29.77
N VAL A 461 -1.36 24.41 28.81
CA VAL A 461 -2.51 25.24 28.44
C VAL A 461 -3.68 24.37 27.94
N ILE A 462 -3.43 23.31 27.17
CA ILE A 462 -4.47 22.38 26.73
C ILE A 462 -5.09 21.64 27.90
N PHE A 463 -4.28 21.16 28.84
CA PHE A 463 -4.77 20.51 30.05
C PHE A 463 -5.62 21.45 30.91
N VAL A 464 -5.18 22.69 31.09
CA VAL A 464 -5.97 23.70 31.81
C VAL A 464 -7.28 23.99 31.07
N ASN A 465 -7.25 24.18 29.75
CA ASN A 465 -8.45 24.37 28.95
C ASN A 465 -9.45 23.20 29.12
N ALA A 466 -8.97 21.95 29.21
CA ALA A 466 -9.82 20.79 29.48
C ALA A 466 -10.55 20.87 30.82
N VAL A 467 -9.85 21.30 31.88
CA VAL A 467 -10.45 21.51 33.21
C VAL A 467 -11.50 22.62 33.14
N PHE A 468 -11.24 23.70 32.41
CA PHE A 468 -12.19 24.80 32.25
C PHE A 468 -13.45 24.39 31.48
N ILE A 469 -13.31 23.56 30.44
CA ILE A 469 -14.46 22.96 29.74
C ILE A 469 -15.27 22.07 30.70
N ALA A 470 -14.59 21.23 31.50
CA ALA A 470 -15.26 20.37 32.48
C ALA A 470 -16.00 21.15 33.59
N LEU A 471 -15.52 22.36 33.92
CA LEU A 471 -16.16 23.27 34.87
C LEU A 471 -17.17 24.24 34.22
N SER A 472 -17.42 24.11 32.92
CA SER A 472 -18.36 24.96 32.15
C SER A 472 -18.08 26.46 32.26
N LEU A 473 -16.80 26.86 32.24
CA LEU A 473 -16.37 28.26 32.33
C LEU A 473 -16.27 28.93 30.94
N GLU A 474 -17.40 29.44 30.44
CA GLU A 474 -17.54 30.01 29.08
C GLU A 474 -16.60 31.21 28.79
N MET A 475 -16.38 32.08 29.78
CA MET A 475 -15.56 33.29 29.59
C MET A 475 -14.09 33.01 29.22
N ALA A 476 -13.58 31.82 29.53
CA ALA A 476 -12.19 31.45 29.24
C ALA A 476 -11.99 30.93 27.81
N GLU A 477 -13.06 30.52 27.13
CA GLU A 477 -12.97 29.86 25.81
C GLU A 477 -12.39 30.77 24.74
N ALA A 478 -12.83 32.04 24.71
CA ALA A 478 -12.31 33.05 23.79
C ALA A 478 -10.81 33.32 24.03
N ALA A 479 -10.39 33.33 25.31
CA ALA A 479 -8.99 33.52 25.68
C ALA A 479 -8.10 32.34 25.23
N PHE A 480 -8.57 31.10 25.43
CA PHE A 480 -7.85 29.92 24.94
C PHE A 480 -7.81 29.85 23.41
N LEU A 481 -8.90 30.18 22.71
CA LEU A 481 -8.92 30.26 21.25
C LEU A 481 -7.89 31.28 20.73
N LEU A 482 -7.80 32.45 21.36
CA LEU A 482 -6.79 33.45 21.01
C LEU A 482 -5.36 32.92 21.23
N LEU A 483 -5.11 32.27 22.37
CA LEU A 483 -3.80 31.66 22.69
C LEU A 483 -3.38 30.62 21.65
N PHE A 484 -4.31 29.77 21.20
CA PHE A 484 -4.04 28.77 20.17
C PHE A 484 -3.84 29.38 18.78
N ASN A 485 -4.56 30.45 18.42
CA ASN A 485 -4.29 31.18 17.17
C ASN A 485 -2.88 31.79 17.19
N ILE A 486 -2.45 32.35 18.32
CA ILE A 486 -1.09 32.88 18.48
C ILE A 486 -0.06 31.76 18.31
N GLU A 487 -0.27 30.59 18.93
CA GLU A 487 0.58 29.41 18.74
C GLU A 487 0.70 29.03 17.27
N LEU A 488 -0.45 28.96 16.57
CA LEU A 488 -0.54 28.57 15.17
C LEU A 488 0.23 29.54 14.27
N PHE A 489 0.01 30.85 14.42
CA PHE A 489 0.71 31.86 13.64
C PHE A 489 2.21 31.87 13.91
N LEU A 490 2.62 31.69 15.17
CA LEU A 490 4.04 31.58 15.53
C LEU A 490 4.67 30.37 14.84
N LYS A 491 4.08 29.18 14.95
CA LYS A 491 4.58 27.97 14.28
C LYS A 491 4.61 28.10 12.76
N PHE A 492 3.57 28.69 12.18
CA PHE A 492 3.49 28.92 10.74
C PHE A 492 4.60 29.89 10.26
N TYR A 493 4.89 30.93 11.04
CA TYR A 493 5.98 31.87 10.77
C TYR A 493 7.37 31.22 10.91
N THR A 494 7.58 30.35 11.91
CA THR A 494 8.90 29.76 12.18
C THR A 494 9.25 28.62 11.24
N TYR A 495 8.31 27.71 10.97
CA TYR A 495 8.54 26.54 10.12
C TYR A 495 8.34 26.86 8.63
N GLY A 496 7.48 27.84 8.31
CA GLY A 496 7.08 28.15 6.94
C GLY A 496 6.03 27.17 6.40
N CYS A 497 5.40 27.53 5.28
CA CYS A 497 4.21 26.82 4.77
C CYS A 497 4.45 25.32 4.54
N ARG A 498 5.57 24.95 3.91
CA ARG A 498 5.81 23.55 3.51
C ARG A 498 6.06 22.66 4.73
N GLU A 499 7.02 23.02 5.58
CA GLU A 499 7.39 22.20 6.74
C GLU A 499 6.24 22.12 7.76
N PHE A 500 5.44 23.20 7.87
CA PHE A 500 4.25 23.20 8.71
C PHE A 500 3.22 22.15 8.28
N PHE A 501 2.89 22.07 6.98
CA PHE A 501 1.89 21.11 6.46
C PHE A 501 2.42 19.68 6.26
N VAL A 502 3.74 19.47 6.35
CA VAL A 502 4.32 18.11 6.35
C VAL A 502 4.04 17.40 7.67
N ASN A 503 4.00 18.13 8.78
CA ASN A 503 3.66 17.55 10.07
C ASN A 503 2.14 17.40 10.22
N PHE A 504 1.69 16.16 10.47
CA PHE A 504 0.27 15.83 10.66
C PHE A 504 -0.37 16.64 11.78
N TRP A 505 0.28 16.75 12.94
CA TRP A 505 -0.25 17.43 14.11
C TRP A 505 -0.42 18.95 13.90
N ASN A 506 0.51 19.59 13.19
CA ASN A 506 0.40 20.99 12.81
C ASN A 506 -0.73 21.22 11.80
N THR A 507 -0.89 20.31 10.83
CA THR A 507 -1.98 20.37 9.84
C THR A 507 -3.34 20.19 10.52
N PHE A 508 -3.45 19.24 11.44
CA PHE A 508 -4.64 19.03 12.26
C PHE A 508 -5.00 20.30 13.06
N ASP A 509 -4.03 20.90 13.75
CA ASP A 509 -4.22 22.14 14.51
C ASP A 509 -4.71 23.29 13.63
N PHE A 510 -4.17 23.43 12.41
CA PHE A 510 -4.62 24.46 11.47
C PHE A 510 -6.11 24.33 11.13
N PHE A 511 -6.59 23.12 10.87
CA PHE A 511 -8.01 22.90 10.57
C PHE A 511 -8.91 23.05 11.80
N ILE A 512 -8.49 22.55 12.97
CA ILE A 512 -9.29 22.63 14.20
C ILE A 512 -9.38 24.08 14.71
N ILE A 513 -8.23 24.77 14.80
CA ILE A 513 -8.18 26.17 15.25
C ILE A 513 -8.82 27.07 14.20
N GLY A 514 -8.51 26.88 12.90
CA GLY A 514 -9.10 27.65 11.82
C GLY A 514 -10.62 27.50 11.75
N GLY A 515 -11.15 26.27 11.84
CA GLY A 515 -12.58 26.00 11.89
C GLY A 515 -13.25 26.67 13.08
N ALA A 516 -12.62 26.61 14.26
CA ALA A 516 -13.16 27.26 15.46
C ALA A 516 -13.05 28.79 15.44
N THR A 517 -12.05 29.37 14.77
CA THR A 517 -11.96 30.81 14.55
C THR A 517 -13.06 31.29 13.60
N ILE A 518 -13.32 30.56 12.51
CA ILE A 518 -14.42 30.86 11.59
C ILE A 518 -15.76 30.78 12.33
N ALA A 519 -15.94 29.75 13.16
CA ALA A 519 -17.12 29.58 14.00
C ALA A 519 -17.35 30.77 14.94
N PHE A 520 -16.30 31.17 15.66
CA PHE A 520 -16.35 32.32 16.57
C PHE A 520 -16.67 33.63 15.81
N ILE A 521 -16.14 33.81 14.60
CA ILE A 521 -16.46 34.97 13.75
C ILE A 521 -17.93 34.92 13.29
N VAL A 522 -18.43 33.75 12.88
CA VAL A 522 -19.82 33.58 12.46
C VAL A 522 -20.76 33.91 13.63
N GLU A 523 -20.50 33.35 14.80
CA GLU A 523 -21.25 33.60 16.04
C GLU A 523 -21.28 35.09 16.41
N LEU A 524 -20.16 35.80 16.25
CA LEU A 524 -20.11 37.25 16.46
C LEU A 524 -20.84 38.09 15.41
N SER A 525 -21.04 37.54 14.20
CA SER A 525 -21.60 38.28 13.05
C SER A 525 -23.11 38.07 12.86
N THR A 526 -23.67 36.97 13.38
CA THR A 526 -25.09 36.67 13.29
C THR A 526 -25.78 36.85 14.63
N ASP A 527 -26.46 37.99 14.83
CA ASP A 527 -27.31 38.27 16.01
C ASP A 527 -28.53 37.33 16.11
N SER A 528 -28.77 36.44 15.14
CA SER A 528 -29.96 35.58 15.10
C SER A 528 -29.64 34.15 14.65
N VAL A 529 -29.71 33.20 15.60
CA VAL A 529 -30.47 31.92 15.61
C VAL A 529 -30.71 31.19 14.27
N THR A 530 -29.78 31.20 13.31
CA THR A 530 -29.85 30.31 12.12
C THR A 530 -28.52 29.66 11.78
N ALA A 531 -27.60 29.53 12.74
CA ALA A 531 -26.72 28.37 12.70
C ALA A 531 -27.61 27.16 12.97
N SER A 532 -27.63 26.17 12.08
CA SER A 532 -28.33 24.92 12.38
C SER A 532 -27.84 24.41 13.74
N GLN A 533 -28.73 23.93 14.60
CA GLN A 533 -28.32 23.36 15.89
C GLN A 533 -27.16 22.36 15.71
N ALA A 534 -27.20 21.60 14.61
CA ALA A 534 -26.12 20.72 14.18
C ALA A 534 -24.77 21.42 13.92
N ALA A 535 -24.74 22.64 13.37
CA ALA A 535 -23.52 23.41 13.21
C ALA A 535 -22.98 23.85 14.58
N VAL A 536 -23.83 24.34 15.49
CA VAL A 536 -23.41 24.72 16.85
C VAL A 536 -22.87 23.49 17.62
N ASP A 537 -23.57 22.36 17.54
CA ASP A 537 -23.15 21.09 18.17
C ASP A 537 -21.82 20.59 17.59
N PHE A 538 -21.64 20.67 16.26
CA PHE A 538 -20.37 20.33 15.62
C PHE A 538 -19.23 21.24 16.06
N LEU A 539 -19.50 22.53 16.23
CA LEU A 539 -18.53 23.51 16.70
C LEU A 539 -18.14 23.29 18.17
N MET A 540 -19.06 22.82 19.02
CA MET A 540 -18.74 22.38 20.38
C MET A 540 -17.80 21.17 20.38
N ILE A 541 -17.99 20.21 19.47
CA ILE A 541 -17.08 19.06 19.35
C ILE A 541 -15.65 19.51 19.00
N LEU A 542 -15.48 20.49 18.09
CA LEU A 542 -14.15 21.02 17.75
C LEU A 542 -13.39 21.58 18.96
N ARG A 543 -14.08 22.09 19.99
CA ARG A 543 -13.46 22.59 21.24
C ARG A 543 -12.76 21.46 21.99
N VAL A 544 -13.41 20.30 22.08
CA VAL A 544 -12.88 19.10 22.75
C VAL A 544 -11.81 18.41 21.91
N LEU A 545 -11.94 18.42 20.57
CA LEU A 545 -10.93 17.83 19.67
C LEU A 545 -9.53 18.44 19.84
N ARG A 546 -9.41 19.67 20.33
CA ARG A 546 -8.10 20.28 20.66
C ARG A 546 -7.34 19.50 21.72
N MET A 547 -8.04 18.82 22.63
CA MET A 547 -7.40 18.00 23.66
C MET A 547 -6.70 16.77 23.08
N ILE A 548 -7.14 16.29 21.90
CA ILE A 548 -6.54 15.14 21.22
C ILE A 548 -5.10 15.44 20.81
N LYS A 549 -4.72 16.70 20.63
CA LYS A 549 -3.33 17.10 20.38
C LYS A 549 -2.37 16.61 21.47
N VAL A 550 -2.82 16.47 22.72
CA VAL A 550 -1.99 15.90 23.80
C VAL A 550 -1.54 14.49 23.43
N MET A 551 -2.34 13.73 22.67
CA MET A 551 -1.95 12.43 22.14
C MET A 551 -0.77 12.52 21.17
N GLY A 552 -0.59 13.60 20.43
CA GLY A 552 0.59 13.80 19.58
C GLY A 552 1.87 14.09 20.38
N SER A 553 1.74 14.81 21.50
CA SER A 553 2.83 14.99 22.47
C SER A 553 3.16 13.66 23.16
N ILE A 554 2.13 12.87 23.50
CA ILE A 554 2.26 11.51 24.05
C ILE A 554 2.89 10.58 23.02
N GLU A 555 2.49 10.61 21.74
CA GLU A 555 3.13 9.87 20.66
C GLU A 555 4.60 10.23 20.57
N SER A 556 5.01 11.48 20.75
CA SER A 556 6.45 11.81 20.77
C SER A 556 7.20 11.15 21.94
N ILE A 557 6.53 10.91 23.07
CA ILE A 557 7.08 10.23 24.26
C ILE A 557 7.02 8.71 24.11
N PHE A 558 5.89 8.17 23.66
CA PHE A 558 5.71 6.76 23.34
C PHE A 558 6.57 6.34 22.17
N VAL A 559 6.72 7.15 21.13
CA VAL A 559 7.65 6.94 20.03
C VAL A 559 9.07 7.09 20.53
N ALA A 560 9.41 7.97 21.48
CA ALA A 560 10.75 7.95 22.09
C ALA A 560 11.01 6.66 22.88
N PHE A 561 10.05 6.21 23.69
CA PHE A 561 10.13 4.97 24.47
C PHE A 561 10.12 3.72 23.58
N ILE A 562 9.26 3.71 22.56
CA ILE A 562 9.15 2.67 21.54
C ILE A 562 10.38 2.73 20.64
N ILE A 563 10.97 3.89 20.32
CA ILE A 563 12.24 3.99 19.59
C ILE A 563 13.38 3.57 20.49
N GLU A 564 13.35 3.75 21.80
CA GLU A 564 14.41 3.26 22.70
C GLU A 564 14.31 1.73 22.85
N ALA A 565 13.10 1.20 23.03
CA ALA A 565 12.81 -0.24 23.02
C ALA A 565 13.03 -0.87 21.64
N PHE A 566 12.61 -0.20 20.56
CA PHE A 566 12.88 -0.60 19.18
C PHE A 566 14.36 -0.45 18.91
N MET A 567 15.09 0.59 19.33
CA MET A 567 16.52 0.75 19.07
C MET A 567 17.30 -0.40 19.69
N LEU A 568 16.91 -0.82 20.91
CA LEU A 568 17.40 -2.04 21.55
C LEU A 568 17.11 -3.30 20.69
N GLN A 569 15.93 -3.41 20.10
CA GLN A 569 15.54 -4.51 19.20
C GLN A 569 16.03 -4.35 17.74
N TYR A 570 16.37 -3.14 17.32
CA TYR A 570 16.76 -2.67 15.98
C TYR A 570 18.27 -2.83 15.80
N THR A 571 19.04 -2.82 16.89
CA THR A 571 20.38 -3.43 16.92
C THR A 571 20.36 -4.88 16.43
N PHE A 572 19.22 -5.58 16.49
CA PHE A 572 19.06 -6.93 15.95
C PHE A 572 18.41 -6.99 14.56
N SER A 573 17.69 -5.95 14.11
CA SER A 573 16.79 -6.05 12.94
C SER A 573 17.00 -5.00 11.83
N GLN A 574 17.97 -4.07 11.92
CA GLN A 574 18.28 -3.30 10.71
C GLN A 574 18.81 -4.23 9.63
N GLY A 575 18.02 -4.38 8.58
CA GLY A 575 18.46 -4.90 7.31
C GLY A 575 19.77 -4.22 6.94
N LYS A 576 20.81 -5.04 6.87
CA LYS A 576 22.22 -4.73 6.52
C LYS A 576 22.38 -3.63 5.46
N PHE A 577 21.38 -3.44 4.60
CA PHE A 577 21.31 -2.52 3.47
C PHE A 577 21.11 -1.03 3.81
N GLU A 578 20.27 -0.65 4.79
CA GLU A 578 20.03 0.78 5.13
C GLU A 578 21.27 1.38 5.81
N SER A 579 21.89 0.63 6.73
CA SER A 579 23.19 0.99 7.31
C SER A 579 24.31 1.07 6.26
N GLU A 580 24.25 0.28 5.19
CA GLU A 580 25.22 0.33 4.08
C GLU A 580 25.01 1.56 3.19
N LEU A 581 23.75 1.92 2.90
CA LEU A 581 23.42 3.17 2.22
C LEU A 581 23.92 4.38 3.03
N GLU A 582 23.69 4.39 4.33
CA GLU A 582 24.19 5.43 5.24
C GLU A 582 25.71 5.46 5.31
N LYS A 583 26.39 4.31 5.40
CA LYS A 583 27.87 4.22 5.36
C LYS A 583 28.43 4.76 4.06
N VAL A 584 27.87 4.39 2.90
CA VAL A 584 28.34 4.89 1.59
C VAL A 584 28.14 6.40 1.47
N ILE A 585 27.03 6.93 1.99
CA ILE A 585 26.77 8.38 2.04
C ILE A 585 27.79 9.09 2.96
N GLN A 586 28.12 8.51 4.11
CA GLN A 586 29.11 9.04 5.06
C GLN A 586 30.55 8.94 4.54
N GLU A 587 30.98 7.79 4.01
CA GLU A 587 32.33 7.54 3.50
C GLU A 587 32.68 8.40 2.28
N LYS A 588 31.69 8.74 1.44
CA LYS A 588 31.90 9.54 0.21
C LYS A 588 31.71 11.04 0.42
N GLY A 589 31.54 11.53 1.65
CA GLY A 589 31.46 12.96 1.97
C GLY A 589 30.18 13.65 1.48
N VAL A 590 29.13 12.89 1.17
CA VAL A 590 27.81 13.43 0.81
C VAL A 590 27.04 13.66 2.11
N GLY A 591 27.48 14.68 2.86
CA GLY A 591 27.29 14.79 4.30
C GLY A 591 25.86 14.63 4.84
N ILE A 592 25.68 13.58 5.63
CA ILE A 592 24.85 13.61 6.84
C ILE A 592 25.69 14.33 7.90
N GLY A 593 25.34 15.57 8.23
CA GLY A 593 25.79 16.21 9.48
C GLY A 593 27.03 17.11 9.49
N MET A 594 27.56 17.60 8.35
CA MET A 594 28.55 18.69 8.39
C MET A 594 27.90 20.08 8.24
N THR A 595 28.18 20.95 9.20
CA THR A 595 27.85 22.39 9.17
C THR A 595 28.63 23.09 8.03
N PRO A 596 28.07 24.17 7.45
CA PRO A 596 28.65 24.80 6.28
C PRO A 596 30.08 25.34 6.53
N ILE A 597 30.92 25.24 5.50
CA ILE A 597 32.32 25.73 5.49
C ILE A 597 32.41 27.26 5.70
N THR A 598 31.29 27.99 5.64
CA THR A 598 31.22 29.43 5.92
C THR A 598 31.50 29.82 7.39
N GLU A 599 31.49 28.87 8.34
CA GLU A 599 31.89 29.15 9.74
C GLU A 599 33.36 28.84 10.06
N ARG A 600 34.11 28.16 9.19
CA ARG A 600 35.56 27.93 9.41
C ARG A 600 36.45 29.12 9.08
N SER A 601 35.89 30.22 8.56
CA SER A 601 36.64 31.45 8.26
C SER A 601 36.80 32.41 9.45
N ARG A 602 36.19 32.13 10.61
CA ARG A 602 36.27 33.03 11.78
C ARG A 602 37.27 32.64 12.86
N THR A 603 37.90 31.47 12.78
CA THR A 603 38.99 31.09 13.68
C THR A 603 40.26 30.97 12.86
N GLY A 604 41.02 32.06 12.79
CA GLY A 604 42.32 32.09 12.15
C GLY A 604 43.28 31.11 12.82
N THR A 605 43.51 29.96 12.19
CA THR A 605 44.66 29.11 12.44
C THR A 605 44.96 28.29 11.19
N THR A 606 45.99 28.72 10.46
CA THR A 606 46.90 27.96 9.59
C THR A 606 46.31 26.91 8.62
N LEU A 607 46.16 27.32 7.35
CA LEU A 607 46.39 26.47 6.18
C LEU A 607 47.83 25.94 6.24
N SER A 608 48.05 24.61 6.28
CA SER A 608 49.21 23.93 5.66
C SER A 608 49.38 22.42 5.98
N VAL A 609 48.33 21.62 6.21
CA VAL A 609 48.56 20.18 6.53
C VAL A 609 47.79 19.15 5.69
N ASP A 610 46.67 19.47 5.04
CA ASP A 610 45.87 18.41 4.40
C ASP A 610 45.99 18.32 2.86
N LEU A 611 47.05 18.87 2.26
CA LEU A 611 47.27 18.85 0.80
C LEU A 611 48.33 17.84 0.32
N GLU A 612 48.98 17.09 1.22
CA GLU A 612 50.00 16.11 0.84
C GLU A 612 49.55 14.64 0.89
N ALA A 613 48.31 14.35 1.31
CA ALA A 613 47.81 12.96 1.40
C ALA A 613 47.07 12.47 0.12
N ALA A 614 46.97 13.29 -0.94
CA ALA A 614 46.17 12.98 -2.13
C ALA A 614 46.97 12.56 -3.38
N ASN A 615 48.31 12.43 -3.28
CA ASN A 615 49.17 11.95 -4.37
C ASN A 615 49.70 10.53 -4.11
N GLY A 616 48.78 9.61 -3.81
CA GLY A 616 49.05 8.18 -3.87
C GLY A 616 48.57 7.62 -5.21
N ASP A 617 49.50 7.18 -6.05
CA ASP A 617 49.27 6.53 -7.33
C ASP A 617 48.33 5.31 -7.20
N LEU A 618 47.04 5.52 -7.45
CA LEU A 618 46.13 4.47 -7.91
C LEU A 618 45.62 4.88 -9.28
N GLN A 619 45.86 4.04 -10.29
CA GLN A 619 45.28 4.17 -11.62
C GLN A 619 43.74 4.13 -11.51
N ARG A 620 43.11 5.31 -11.43
CA ARG A 620 41.65 5.45 -11.45
C ARG A 620 41.14 5.22 -12.87
N THR A 621 40.08 4.45 -13.01
CA THR A 621 39.41 4.21 -14.30
C THR A 621 38.73 5.49 -14.81
N PRO A 622 38.58 5.69 -16.14
CA PRO A 622 37.95 6.89 -16.71
C PRO A 622 36.50 7.13 -16.24
N SER A 623 35.80 6.05 -15.87
CA SER A 623 34.48 6.03 -15.24
C SER A 623 34.49 6.71 -13.87
N GLN A 624 35.46 6.39 -13.02
CA GLN A 624 35.61 7.00 -11.69
C GLN A 624 35.89 8.51 -11.77
N ILE A 625 36.68 8.93 -12.76
CA ILE A 625 36.99 10.36 -12.99
C ILE A 625 35.73 11.14 -13.38
N ARG A 626 34.92 10.64 -14.32
CA ARG A 626 33.66 11.29 -14.73
C ARG A 626 32.66 11.37 -13.58
N VAL A 627 32.50 10.30 -12.81
CA VAL A 627 31.54 10.26 -11.71
C VAL A 627 31.95 11.19 -10.56
N GLN A 628 33.26 11.31 -10.29
CA GLN A 628 33.79 12.23 -9.29
C GLN A 628 33.73 13.70 -9.74
N GLU A 629 33.92 14.00 -11.03
CA GLU A 629 33.63 15.32 -11.61
C GLU A 629 32.13 15.69 -11.51
N TYR A 630 31.22 14.74 -11.73
CA TYR A 630 29.78 14.98 -11.57
C TYR A 630 29.38 15.21 -10.11
N ALA A 631 30.05 14.54 -9.16
CA ALA A 631 29.82 14.70 -7.73
C ALA A 631 30.42 16.01 -7.17
N MET A 632 31.61 16.42 -7.63
CA MET A 632 32.24 17.69 -7.21
C MET A 632 31.52 18.93 -7.77
N ASN A 633 30.88 18.82 -8.94
CA ASN A 633 30.16 19.95 -9.55
C ASN A 633 28.75 20.19 -8.98
N GLN A 634 28.28 19.38 -8.03
CA GLN A 634 26.95 19.55 -7.41
C GLN A 634 27.06 19.53 -5.89
N GLU A 635 27.26 20.70 -5.28
CA GLU A 635 27.10 20.94 -3.84
C GLU A 635 25.64 20.70 -3.39
N LYS A 636 25.18 19.45 -3.40
CA LYS A 636 23.81 19.09 -3.06
C LYS A 636 23.81 18.05 -1.95
N ARG A 637 23.22 18.44 -0.82
CA ARG A 637 23.05 17.56 0.35
C ARG A 637 21.87 16.64 0.13
N TYR A 638 22.01 15.36 0.48
CA TYR A 638 20.92 14.39 0.45
C TYR A 638 20.61 13.97 1.87
N ARG A 639 19.31 13.95 2.24
CA ARG A 639 18.85 13.44 3.54
C ARG A 639 17.93 12.26 3.27
N LEU A 640 18.16 11.16 3.98
CA LEU A 640 17.22 10.06 4.06
C LEU A 640 16.02 10.53 4.89
N MET A 641 14.81 10.44 4.33
CA MET A 641 13.63 10.56 5.17
C MET A 641 13.60 9.32 6.05
N GLU A 642 13.69 9.51 7.36
CA GLU A 642 13.31 8.50 8.33
C GLU A 642 11.84 8.18 8.05
N ASN A 643 11.57 6.97 7.57
CA ASN A 643 10.24 6.59 7.11
C ASN A 643 9.27 6.70 8.29
N GLN A 644 8.43 7.73 8.27
CA GLN A 644 7.32 7.90 9.18
C GLN A 644 6.38 6.69 9.03
N ILE A 645 6.35 5.87 10.08
CA ILE A 645 5.39 4.81 10.33
C ILE A 645 5.41 3.71 9.26
N LYS A 646 6.36 2.77 9.39
CA LYS A 646 6.16 1.43 8.83
C LYS A 646 4.95 0.83 9.56
N THR A 647 3.79 0.75 8.91
CA THR A 647 2.61 0.03 9.41
C THR A 647 3.04 -1.35 9.91
N ALA A 648 2.44 -1.88 10.97
CA ALA A 648 2.82 -3.17 11.55
C ALA A 648 2.92 -4.31 10.50
N GLU A 649 2.09 -4.26 9.46
CA GLU A 649 2.15 -5.16 8.30
C GLU A 649 3.42 -5.02 7.46
N ASN A 650 3.92 -3.80 7.23
CA ASN A 650 5.17 -3.55 6.50
C ASN A 650 6.39 -4.01 7.31
N LEU A 651 6.37 -3.85 8.64
CA LEU A 651 7.39 -4.40 9.53
C LEU A 651 7.39 -5.93 9.53
N LEU A 652 6.21 -6.54 9.69
CA LEU A 652 6.05 -7.99 9.60
C LEU A 652 6.51 -8.53 8.24
N GLN A 653 6.17 -7.84 7.17
CA GLN A 653 6.65 -8.18 5.83
C GLN A 653 8.17 -8.12 5.78
N GLN A 654 8.80 -7.03 6.21
CA GLN A 654 10.27 -6.90 6.25
C GLN A 654 10.94 -8.00 7.06
N MET A 655 10.45 -8.29 8.27
CA MET A 655 11.00 -9.38 9.10
C MET A 655 10.96 -10.73 8.37
N PHE A 656 9.88 -11.04 7.65
CA PHE A 656 9.81 -12.28 6.86
C PHE A 656 10.64 -12.23 5.57
N GLU A 657 10.88 -11.05 5.00
CA GLU A 657 11.78 -10.87 3.85
C GLU A 657 13.25 -11.11 4.26
N ASP A 658 13.64 -10.66 5.45
CA ASP A 658 15.00 -10.81 6.00
C ASP A 658 15.35 -12.25 6.39
N GLU A 659 14.36 -13.08 6.76
CA GLU A 659 14.55 -14.51 6.95
C GLU A 659 14.94 -15.24 5.64
N ILE A 660 14.65 -14.65 4.48
CA ILE A 660 14.98 -15.23 3.18
C ILE A 660 16.38 -14.77 2.78
N GLY A 661 17.34 -15.69 2.83
CA GLY A 661 18.74 -15.41 2.45
C GLY A 661 18.85 -14.64 1.14
N SER A 662 19.77 -13.66 1.09
CA SER A 662 19.98 -12.78 -0.06
C SER A 662 20.42 -13.52 -1.34
N GLU A 663 20.91 -14.75 -1.20
CA GLU A 663 21.34 -15.60 -2.31
C GLU A 663 20.24 -16.55 -2.84
N ASP A 664 19.14 -16.70 -2.11
CA ASP A 664 18.05 -17.60 -2.47
C ASP A 664 17.14 -16.98 -3.55
N MET A 665 17.38 -17.32 -4.81
CA MET A 665 16.55 -16.84 -5.92
C MET A 665 15.20 -17.58 -6.05
N GLY A 666 14.97 -18.60 -5.23
CA GLY A 666 13.78 -19.44 -5.29
C GLY A 666 13.74 -20.36 -6.52
N PRO A 667 12.59 -21.03 -6.73
CA PRO A 667 12.38 -21.95 -7.84
C PRO A 667 12.46 -21.29 -9.22
N GLN A 668 12.75 -22.07 -10.26
CA GLN A 668 12.99 -21.54 -11.61
C GLN A 668 11.68 -21.20 -12.34
N THR A 669 10.61 -21.96 -12.12
CA THR A 669 9.33 -21.77 -12.83
C THR A 669 8.25 -21.09 -11.96
N LEU A 670 7.24 -20.48 -12.60
CA LEU A 670 6.15 -19.79 -11.88
C LEU A 670 5.27 -20.81 -11.15
N ASN A 671 5.11 -21.99 -11.76
CA ASN A 671 4.33 -23.09 -11.23
C ASN A 671 4.97 -23.64 -9.95
N GLU A 672 6.29 -23.82 -9.93
CA GLU A 672 7.02 -24.22 -8.71
C GLU A 672 6.87 -23.21 -7.57
N ILE A 673 6.86 -21.89 -7.86
CA ILE A 673 6.60 -20.86 -6.84
C ILE A 673 5.18 -20.97 -6.28
N GLU A 674 4.20 -21.31 -7.13
CA GLU A 674 2.82 -21.51 -6.71
C GLU A 674 2.63 -22.81 -5.91
N GLU A 675 3.42 -23.83 -6.21
CA GLU A 675 3.45 -25.15 -5.58
C GLU A 675 4.38 -25.26 -4.37
N LEU A 676 5.16 -24.22 -4.04
CA LEU A 676 6.02 -24.19 -2.85
C LEU A 676 5.27 -24.71 -1.62
N GLU A 677 5.84 -25.75 -1.01
CA GLU A 677 5.36 -26.32 0.23
C GLU A 677 5.28 -25.23 1.32
N PRO A 678 4.21 -25.19 2.11
CA PRO A 678 4.07 -24.21 3.16
C PRO A 678 5.16 -24.44 4.20
N VAL A 679 5.97 -23.41 4.47
CA VAL A 679 6.96 -23.46 5.55
C VAL A 679 6.24 -23.75 6.86
N GLU A 680 6.56 -24.88 7.50
CA GLU A 680 6.17 -25.09 8.88
C GLU A 680 6.95 -24.09 9.74
N VAL A 681 6.21 -23.31 10.53
CA VAL A 681 6.83 -22.43 11.52
C VAL A 681 7.51 -23.37 12.53
N ASP A 682 8.83 -23.38 12.57
CA ASP A 682 9.59 -24.18 13.52
C ASP A 682 9.43 -23.60 14.93
N TRP A 683 8.43 -24.09 15.65
CA TRP A 683 8.05 -23.60 16.97
C TRP A 683 9.16 -23.76 18.01
N LYS A 684 10.18 -24.62 17.76
CA LYS A 684 11.32 -24.82 18.66
C LYS A 684 12.33 -23.67 18.64
N LYS A 685 12.34 -22.84 17.60
CA LYS A 685 13.25 -21.68 17.50
C LYS A 685 12.68 -20.38 18.06
N MET A 686 11.39 -20.34 18.42
CA MET A 686 10.78 -19.21 19.11
C MET A 686 10.82 -19.44 20.62
N THR A 687 11.99 -19.22 21.23
CA THR A 687 12.09 -19.05 22.68
C THR A 687 11.70 -17.63 23.08
N PHE A 688 11.35 -17.43 24.36
CA PHE A 688 10.94 -16.13 24.91
C PHE A 688 11.95 -14.99 24.64
N ASP A 689 13.21 -15.32 24.34
CA ASP A 689 14.25 -14.36 23.94
C ASP A 689 13.96 -13.67 22.59
N THR A 690 13.08 -14.22 21.76
CA THR A 690 12.66 -13.62 20.48
C THR A 690 11.43 -12.69 20.60
N ILE A 691 10.86 -12.55 21.80
CA ILE A 691 9.70 -11.68 22.08
C ILE A 691 10.07 -10.58 23.10
N GLY A 692 11.31 -10.58 23.61
CA GLY A 692 11.84 -9.56 24.53
C GLY A 692 12.38 -8.33 23.83
#